data_AF-A0AAV4J8V6-F1
#
_entry.id   AF-A0AAV4J8V6-F1
#
_cell.length_a   1.000
_cell.length_b   1.000
_cell.length_c   1.000
_cell.angle_alpha   90.00
_cell.angle_beta   90.00
_cell.angle_gamma   90.00
#
_symmetry.space_group_name_H-M   'P 1'
#
loop_
_entity.id
_entity.type
_entity.pdbx_description
1 polymer ?
#
loop_
_entity_poly.entity_id
_entity_poly.type
_entity_poly.pdbx_seq_one_letter_code
_entity_poly.pdbx_strand_id
1 'polypeptide(L)'
;MLTTEKPVQRNKVTIDVVLLQDTSALEEVVLVGYGTQKRVDITGAVSTLKVKDLQEVPTAHTDEILQGQIAGVQITNTNGSPNANVSINIRGLNSIGGSGEPLIIRDGIQGVSLKDISPRDIASIEVLKDASATAVYGSRGANGVILITTKKGGNTVPSISYDSYFSFTQVRKKLDMMSPYEQAGYIINYKKVKGEPSIFTDEDIERYREGGTDWQDKIFRDGFSQNHHLTLNGGSEDVRYNISGDYLSTRGVVEGSSYERYFLAPYFSANIGKRLKLELNLYGSSILDMPVQQYARDREGSPIYAAQLFSPTKPVKESDGSYSQPKGAHFDFASCTGITLEESPPGLLIPGNSKLSKTEMQGLLSGVFQALYSEWKGFDCPYPIVMTAGGEDVKASAEVYKNFDQLSATAEESLISTLWKSLYKSITNANGLLKEITSNNIEKNVQEEDVDQAEGQARFIRALAYFFLVRWFGEVQLITPENQSKFKTVKQSEISDIYKYIVNDLKIAEGKLPTSFQERGRPNQYAAKALLAKVYLTMAGWPLEDTSNYALARDKAKEVMDSGVYKLEANFEDLWSHSKRLTNKEFIFAFYGSVDSQGIAGSHLHIASASPSSDGWGDFFSERRFVESFPPGDARKSASITDEDGGKFYTKKYLDAGNTVGNNGEGVTVLLRYADVLLIYAEAENAHSGPSPSAYAAVNKVRKRAKLADLSNKLSQEDFDKAILNERKWELAFEMNRWFDL
;
A
#
# COMPACT_ATOMS: atom_id res chain seq x y z
N MET A 1 2.62 -28.74 -24.30
CA MET A 1 3.57 -29.28 -25.29
C MET A 1 3.50 -30.80 -25.23
N LEU A 2 3.00 -31.45 -26.27
CA LEU A 2 3.13 -32.89 -26.46
C LEU A 2 3.79 -33.10 -27.84
N THR A 3 5.09 -33.35 -27.84
CA THR A 3 5.83 -33.71 -29.06
C THR A 3 5.81 -35.23 -29.20
N THR A 4 5.34 -35.74 -30.34
CA THR A 4 5.47 -37.15 -30.71
C THR A 4 6.40 -37.21 -31.93
N GLU A 5 7.56 -37.84 -31.79
CA GLU A 5 8.43 -38.14 -32.92
C GLU A 5 8.01 -39.46 -33.58
N LYS A 6 7.91 -39.45 -34.92
CA LYS A 6 7.86 -40.68 -35.73
C LYS A 6 8.94 -40.63 -36.83
N PRO A 7 9.69 -41.72 -37.05
CA PRO A 7 10.70 -41.79 -38.10
C PRO A 7 10.05 -41.90 -39.48
N VAL A 8 10.52 -41.08 -40.43
CA VAL A 8 10.03 -41.04 -41.81
C VAL A 8 10.74 -42.11 -42.65
N GLN A 9 9.99 -43.13 -43.10
CA GLN A 9 10.41 -43.91 -44.27
C GLN A 9 9.91 -43.21 -45.55
N ARG A 10 10.82 -43.04 -46.52
CA ARG A 10 10.54 -42.45 -47.84
C ARG A 10 9.54 -43.32 -48.61
N ASN A 11 8.26 -43.03 -48.47
CA ASN A 11 7.27 -43.13 -49.53
C ASN A 11 6.17 -42.11 -49.22
N LYS A 12 5.78 -41.31 -50.22
CA LYS A 12 4.81 -40.20 -50.09
C LYS A 12 3.53 -40.68 -49.39
N VAL A 13 3.39 -40.33 -48.12
CA VAL A 13 2.14 -40.41 -47.36
C VAL A 13 1.76 -38.97 -47.04
N THR A 14 0.63 -38.51 -47.58
CA THR A 14 0.01 -37.24 -47.20
C THR A 14 -0.48 -37.39 -45.76
N ILE A 15 0.09 -36.63 -44.82
CA ILE A 15 -0.34 -36.59 -43.43
C ILE A 15 -1.28 -35.39 -43.28
N ASP A 16 -2.58 -35.64 -43.20
CA ASP A 16 -3.55 -34.63 -42.77
C ASP A 16 -3.43 -34.46 -41.25
N VAL A 17 -2.73 -33.39 -40.83
CA VAL A 17 -2.67 -32.99 -39.43
C VAL A 17 -3.91 -32.16 -39.13
N VAL A 18 -4.95 -32.80 -38.60
CA VAL A 18 -6.09 -32.10 -38.00
C VAL A 18 -5.66 -31.65 -36.60
N LEU A 19 -5.43 -30.35 -36.44
CA LEU A 19 -5.30 -29.71 -35.13
C LEU A 19 -6.66 -29.80 -34.42
N LEU A 20 -6.83 -30.81 -33.56
CA LEU A 20 -7.86 -30.77 -32.54
C LEU A 20 -7.47 -29.69 -31.54
N GLN A 21 -8.20 -28.58 -31.56
CA GLN A 21 -8.08 -27.54 -30.56
C GLN A 21 -8.30 -28.18 -29.18
N ASP A 22 -7.28 -28.15 -28.33
CA ASP A 22 -7.39 -28.56 -26.93
C ASP A 22 -8.21 -27.48 -26.21
N THR A 23 -9.53 -27.63 -26.23
CA THR A 23 -10.46 -26.86 -25.38
C THR A 23 -10.48 -27.47 -23.98
N SER A 24 -9.32 -27.54 -23.34
CA SER A 24 -9.21 -27.69 -21.90
C SER A 24 -8.88 -26.33 -21.29
N ALA A 25 -9.69 -25.31 -21.62
CA ALA A 25 -9.79 -24.14 -20.77
C ALA A 25 -10.49 -24.62 -19.49
N LEU A 26 -9.71 -24.97 -18.48
CA LEU A 26 -10.20 -25.20 -17.12
C LEU A 26 -10.99 -23.95 -16.70
N GLU A 27 -12.32 -24.04 -16.72
CA GLU A 27 -13.19 -23.03 -16.16
C GLU A 27 -12.92 -22.97 -14.66
N GLU A 28 -12.03 -22.08 -14.25
CA GLU A 28 -11.79 -21.78 -12.85
C GLU A 28 -13.03 -21.10 -12.29
N VAL A 29 -13.75 -21.86 -11.48
CA VAL A 29 -14.89 -21.39 -10.72
C VAL A 29 -14.37 -20.90 -9.38
N VAL A 30 -14.62 -19.64 -9.05
CA VAL A 30 -14.30 -19.03 -7.75
C VAL A 30 -15.61 -18.98 -6.95
N LEU A 31 -15.57 -19.38 -5.68
CA LEU A 31 -16.76 -19.43 -4.83
C LEU A 31 -16.92 -18.11 -4.07
N VAL A 32 -17.78 -17.22 -4.56
CA VAL A 32 -18.08 -15.96 -3.88
C VAL A 32 -19.53 -16.05 -3.40
N GLY A 33 -19.74 -16.08 -2.08
CA GLY A 33 -21.06 -16.00 -1.42
C GLY A 33 -22.22 -16.78 -2.08
N TYR A 34 -22.52 -17.98 -1.58
CA TYR A 34 -23.67 -18.82 -1.98
C TYR A 34 -23.83 -19.15 -3.48
N GLY A 35 -22.87 -18.81 -4.35
CA GLY A 35 -22.89 -19.16 -5.77
C GLY A 35 -21.50 -19.37 -6.40
N THR A 36 -21.46 -20.10 -7.51
CA THR A 36 -20.28 -20.33 -8.36
C THR A 36 -20.32 -19.36 -9.54
N GLN A 37 -19.36 -18.44 -9.66
CA GLN A 37 -19.24 -17.54 -10.84
C GLN A 37 -17.98 -17.86 -11.64
N LYS A 38 -18.04 -17.63 -12.96
CA LYS A 38 -16.88 -17.79 -13.84
C LYS A 38 -15.90 -16.66 -13.57
N ARG A 39 -14.59 -16.96 -13.64
CA ARG A 39 -13.49 -16.00 -13.42
C ARG A 39 -13.61 -14.68 -14.19
N VAL A 40 -14.32 -14.67 -15.33
CA VAL A 40 -14.53 -13.47 -16.15
C VAL A 40 -15.49 -12.45 -15.51
N ASP A 41 -16.33 -12.87 -14.56
CA ASP A 41 -17.35 -12.02 -13.92
C ASP A 41 -16.87 -11.40 -12.60
N ILE A 42 -15.64 -11.72 -12.16
CA ILE A 42 -15.08 -11.25 -10.88
C ILE A 42 -14.02 -10.18 -11.16
N THR A 43 -14.34 -8.94 -10.81
CA THR A 43 -13.55 -7.73 -11.07
C THR A 43 -12.49 -7.42 -10.00
N GLY A 44 -12.22 -8.34 -9.06
CA GLY A 44 -11.30 -8.15 -7.92
C GLY A 44 -10.08 -9.10 -7.90
N ALA A 45 -9.02 -8.72 -7.19
CA ALA A 45 -7.82 -9.53 -6.98
C ALA A 45 -8.09 -10.71 -6.04
N VAL A 46 -8.45 -11.85 -6.63
CA VAL A 46 -8.53 -13.15 -5.97
C VAL A 46 -7.25 -13.91 -6.22
N SER A 47 -6.58 -14.36 -5.16
CA SER A 47 -5.45 -15.28 -5.27
C SER A 47 -5.87 -16.67 -4.86
N THR A 48 -5.67 -17.65 -5.74
CA THR A 48 -6.05 -19.04 -5.52
C THR A 48 -4.79 -19.88 -5.35
N LEU A 49 -4.73 -20.65 -4.27
CA LEU A 49 -3.71 -21.67 -4.04
C LEU A 49 -4.34 -23.05 -4.31
N LYS A 50 -3.76 -23.81 -5.25
CA LYS A 50 -4.29 -25.12 -5.68
C LYS A 50 -3.64 -26.26 -4.88
N VAL A 51 -4.32 -27.40 -4.83
CA VAL A 51 -3.88 -28.63 -4.12
C VAL A 51 -2.42 -29.00 -4.37
N LYS A 52 -1.93 -28.84 -5.61
CA LYS A 52 -0.56 -29.23 -5.96
C LYS A 52 0.49 -28.43 -5.17
N ASP A 53 0.23 -27.14 -4.99
CA ASP A 53 1.13 -26.22 -4.27
C ASP A 53 1.03 -26.42 -2.75
N LEU A 54 -0.11 -26.93 -2.25
CA LEU A 54 -0.33 -27.28 -0.84
C LEU A 54 0.39 -28.58 -0.42
N GLN A 55 0.63 -29.50 -1.36
CA GLN A 55 1.23 -30.81 -1.07
C GLN A 55 2.77 -30.79 -1.02
N GLU A 56 3.41 -29.76 -1.58
CA GLU A 56 4.87 -29.62 -1.61
C GLU A 56 5.45 -28.96 -0.34
N VAL A 57 4.59 -28.43 0.54
CA VAL A 57 5.00 -27.75 1.78
C VAL A 57 4.85 -28.71 2.97
N PRO A 58 5.95 -29.15 3.61
CA PRO A 58 5.90 -30.07 4.75
C PRO A 58 5.56 -29.29 6.04
N THR A 59 4.30 -28.88 6.20
CA THR A 59 3.83 -28.21 7.42
C THR A 59 2.67 -28.96 8.05
N ALA A 60 2.57 -28.86 9.38
CA ALA A 60 1.53 -29.51 10.17
C ALA A 60 0.23 -28.67 10.25
N HIS A 61 0.34 -27.37 9.98
CA HIS A 61 -0.76 -26.41 10.10
C HIS A 61 -1.00 -25.65 8.80
N THR A 62 -2.28 -25.34 8.52
CA THR A 62 -2.74 -24.70 7.28
C THR A 62 -2.34 -23.23 7.18
N ASP A 63 -2.27 -22.55 8.31
CA ASP A 63 -1.77 -21.17 8.41
C ASP A 63 -0.32 -21.02 7.95
N GLU A 64 0.55 -21.97 8.26
CA GLU A 64 1.96 -21.95 7.84
C GLU A 64 2.12 -22.08 6.32
N ILE A 65 1.18 -22.75 5.63
CA ILE A 65 1.25 -22.94 4.18
C ILE A 65 1.00 -21.64 3.43
N LEU A 66 0.21 -20.74 4.01
CA LEU A 66 -0.07 -19.44 3.41
C LEU A 66 1.16 -18.52 3.44
N GLN A 67 2.19 -18.86 4.23
CA GLN A 67 3.40 -18.05 4.38
C GLN A 67 4.25 -18.13 3.11
N GLY A 68 4.42 -16.99 2.42
CA GLY A 68 5.25 -16.88 1.21
C GLY A 68 4.62 -17.46 -0.06
N GLN A 69 3.51 -18.20 0.04
CA GLN A 69 2.78 -18.75 -1.11
C GLN A 69 1.78 -17.77 -1.72
N ILE A 70 1.31 -16.78 -0.96
CA ILE A 70 0.36 -15.77 -1.43
C ILE A 70 0.94 -14.38 -1.26
N ALA A 71 1.20 -13.72 -2.40
CA ALA A 71 1.71 -12.34 -2.41
C ALA A 71 0.77 -11.39 -1.64
N GLY A 72 1.32 -10.59 -0.74
CA GLY A 72 0.56 -9.65 0.08
C GLY A 72 -0.21 -10.28 1.24
N VAL A 73 0.04 -11.54 1.61
CA VAL A 73 -0.40 -12.11 2.89
C VAL A 73 0.81 -12.16 3.82
N GLN A 74 0.74 -11.45 4.95
CA GLN A 74 1.76 -11.45 5.98
C GLN A 74 1.29 -12.33 7.14
N ILE A 75 2.11 -13.29 7.53
CA ILE A 75 1.84 -14.21 8.64
C ILE A 75 2.93 -14.01 9.67
N THR A 76 2.53 -13.63 10.88
CA THR A 76 3.44 -13.37 11.99
C THR A 76 3.16 -14.37 13.10
N ASN A 77 4.15 -15.22 13.40
CA ASN A 77 4.11 -16.07 14.58
C ASN A 77 4.21 -15.21 15.84
N THR A 78 3.21 -15.30 16.72
CA THR A 78 3.16 -14.46 17.93
C THR A 78 4.02 -15.01 19.07
N ASN A 79 4.35 -16.31 19.06
CA ASN A 79 5.26 -16.93 20.02
C ASN A 79 5.80 -18.29 19.51
N GLY A 80 6.67 -18.93 20.32
CA GLY A 80 7.30 -20.22 20.02
C GLY A 80 6.55 -21.45 20.54
N SER A 81 5.26 -21.32 20.89
CA SER A 81 4.43 -22.46 21.31
C SER A 81 4.05 -23.34 20.11
N PRO A 82 3.99 -24.67 20.24
CA PRO A 82 3.43 -25.57 19.23
C PRO A 82 2.00 -25.23 18.79
N ASN A 83 1.23 -24.50 19.61
CA ASN A 83 -0.12 -24.02 19.29
C ASN A 83 -0.20 -22.47 19.18
N ALA A 84 0.91 -21.79 18.89
CA ALA A 84 0.94 -20.33 18.78
C ALA A 84 -0.12 -19.82 17.79
N ASN A 85 -0.92 -18.80 18.14
CA ASN A 85 -1.76 -18.13 17.14
C ASN A 85 -0.87 -17.37 16.16
N VAL A 86 -1.03 -17.62 14.88
CA VAL A 86 -0.48 -16.76 13.83
C VAL A 86 -1.38 -15.54 13.67
N SER A 87 -0.77 -14.35 13.62
CA SER A 87 -1.47 -13.17 13.14
C SER A 87 -1.38 -13.16 11.63
N ILE A 88 -2.52 -13.23 10.94
CA ILE A 88 -2.60 -13.16 9.49
C ILE A 88 -3.09 -11.77 9.12
N ASN A 89 -2.32 -11.05 8.30
CA ASN A 89 -2.69 -9.75 7.78
C ASN A 89 -2.63 -9.79 6.26
N ILE A 90 -3.75 -9.47 5.61
CA ILE A 90 -3.81 -9.35 4.16
C ILE A 90 -3.50 -7.87 3.82
N ARG A 91 -2.39 -7.64 3.11
CA ARG A 91 -1.80 -6.34 2.72
C ARG A 91 -1.10 -5.57 3.84
N GLY A 92 -0.62 -6.27 4.86
CA GLY A 92 0.10 -5.66 5.99
C GLY A 92 -0.83 -4.95 6.98
N LEU A 93 -0.25 -4.25 7.96
CA LEU A 93 -1.01 -3.54 8.99
C LEU A 93 -1.69 -2.29 8.41
N ASN A 94 -3.01 -2.35 8.19
CA ASN A 94 -3.83 -1.23 7.68
C ASN A 94 -4.25 -0.22 8.79
N SER A 95 -3.88 -0.47 10.05
CA SER A 95 -4.31 0.34 11.19
C SER A 95 -3.26 0.35 12.31
N ILE A 96 -3.07 1.50 12.95
CA ILE A 96 -2.38 1.61 14.24
C ILE A 96 -3.45 1.51 15.33
N GLY A 97 -3.72 0.30 15.84
CA GLY A 97 -4.56 0.07 17.03
C GLY A 97 -5.85 -0.73 16.86
N GLY A 98 -6.14 -1.31 15.68
CA GLY A 98 -7.23 -2.28 15.47
C GLY A 98 -6.70 -3.67 15.08
N SER A 99 -7.44 -4.75 15.37
CA SER A 99 -7.07 -6.09 14.93
C SER A 99 -7.29 -6.22 13.41
N GLY A 100 -6.20 -6.41 12.66
CA GLY A 100 -6.17 -6.49 11.19
C GLY A 100 -6.44 -7.87 10.59
N GLU A 101 -7.06 -8.79 11.34
CA GLU A 101 -7.22 -10.19 10.92
C GLU A 101 -8.35 -10.35 9.88
N PRO A 102 -8.16 -11.19 8.85
CA PRO A 102 -9.18 -11.45 7.83
C PRO A 102 -10.26 -12.40 8.33
N LEU A 103 -11.43 -12.35 7.68
CA LEU A 103 -12.50 -13.32 7.93
C LEU A 103 -12.18 -14.65 7.23
N ILE A 104 -12.15 -15.74 7.99
CA ILE A 104 -11.95 -17.09 7.44
C ILE A 104 -13.30 -17.79 7.28
N ILE A 105 -13.50 -18.40 6.11
CA ILE A 105 -14.71 -19.11 5.71
C ILE A 105 -14.34 -20.49 5.18
N ARG A 106 -14.92 -21.54 5.75
CA ARG A 106 -14.76 -22.92 5.27
C ARG A 106 -16.09 -23.43 4.72
N ASP A 107 -16.13 -23.76 3.43
CA ASP A 107 -17.33 -24.28 2.74
C ASP A 107 -18.62 -23.49 3.06
N GLY A 108 -18.51 -22.17 3.21
CA GLY A 108 -19.63 -21.26 3.54
C GLY A 108 -19.85 -21.00 5.04
N ILE A 109 -19.16 -21.70 5.95
CA ILE A 109 -19.23 -21.47 7.40
C ILE A 109 -18.20 -20.40 7.80
N GLN A 110 -18.66 -19.31 8.41
CA GLN A 110 -17.83 -18.18 8.83
C GLN A 110 -17.23 -18.39 10.22
N GLY A 111 -16.04 -17.83 10.46
CA GLY A 111 -15.42 -17.78 11.79
C GLY A 111 -14.70 -19.06 12.19
N VAL A 112 -14.28 -19.86 11.21
CA VAL A 112 -13.51 -21.09 11.43
C VAL A 112 -12.04 -20.73 11.58
N SER A 113 -11.32 -21.37 12.51
CA SER A 113 -9.87 -21.21 12.64
C SER A 113 -9.14 -22.07 11.61
N LEU A 114 -8.10 -21.51 10.95
CA LEU A 114 -7.25 -22.27 10.03
C LEU A 114 -6.54 -23.45 10.70
N LYS A 115 -6.34 -23.36 12.02
CA LYS A 115 -5.73 -24.41 12.84
C LYS A 115 -6.60 -25.66 12.98
N ASP A 116 -7.90 -25.53 12.78
CA ASP A 116 -8.84 -26.65 12.86
C ASP A 116 -8.98 -27.38 11.52
N ILE A 117 -8.21 -26.98 10.50
CA ILE A 117 -8.30 -27.55 9.16
C ILE A 117 -6.97 -28.23 8.86
N SER A 118 -7.03 -29.51 8.48
CA SER A 118 -5.86 -30.19 7.92
C SER A 118 -5.60 -29.67 6.50
N PRO A 119 -4.36 -29.29 6.16
CA PRO A 119 -3.99 -28.92 4.80
C PRO A 119 -4.39 -29.95 3.74
N ARG A 120 -4.38 -31.23 4.11
CA ARG A 120 -4.63 -32.35 3.21
C ARG A 120 -6.10 -32.49 2.83
N ASP A 121 -7.00 -31.85 3.57
CA ASP A 121 -8.43 -31.81 3.27
C ASP A 121 -8.83 -30.63 2.38
N ILE A 122 -7.90 -29.71 2.15
CA ILE A 122 -8.15 -28.50 1.37
C ILE A 122 -8.04 -28.82 -0.12
N ALA A 123 -9.08 -28.49 -0.86
CA ALA A 123 -9.12 -28.53 -2.31
C ALA A 123 -8.62 -27.20 -2.91
N SER A 124 -9.01 -26.07 -2.32
CA SER A 124 -8.50 -24.76 -2.71
C SER A 124 -8.54 -23.78 -1.55
N ILE A 125 -7.59 -22.84 -1.55
CA ILE A 125 -7.65 -21.64 -0.73
C ILE A 125 -7.78 -20.45 -1.66
N GLU A 126 -8.84 -19.68 -1.50
CA GLU A 126 -9.12 -18.46 -2.24
C GLU A 126 -9.02 -17.28 -1.29
N VAL A 127 -8.10 -16.35 -1.57
CA VAL A 127 -7.90 -15.16 -0.76
C VAL A 127 -8.48 -13.96 -1.50
N LEU A 128 -9.53 -13.38 -0.94
CA LEU A 128 -10.19 -12.17 -1.40
C LEU A 128 -9.52 -10.96 -0.75
N LYS A 129 -8.88 -10.14 -1.57
CA LYS A 129 -8.02 -9.05 -1.12
C LYS A 129 -8.68 -7.67 -1.24
N ASP A 130 -9.71 -7.54 -2.09
CA ASP A 130 -10.37 -6.28 -2.42
C ASP A 130 -11.76 -6.13 -1.82
N ALA A 131 -12.17 -4.90 -1.57
CA ALA A 131 -13.47 -4.56 -1.02
C ALA A 131 -14.65 -5.01 -1.90
N SER A 132 -14.48 -5.07 -3.23
CA SER A 132 -15.51 -5.60 -4.15
C SER A 132 -15.71 -7.12 -3.98
N ALA A 133 -14.63 -7.86 -3.77
CA ALA A 133 -14.67 -9.30 -3.55
C ALA A 133 -15.20 -9.65 -2.14
N THR A 134 -14.89 -8.83 -1.13
CA THR A 134 -15.33 -9.06 0.26
C THR A 134 -16.66 -8.40 0.62
N ALA A 135 -17.25 -7.58 -0.27
CA ALA A 135 -18.51 -6.85 -0.04
C ALA A 135 -19.67 -7.74 0.43
N VAL A 136 -19.72 -8.99 -0.07
CA VAL A 136 -20.75 -9.97 0.28
C VAL A 136 -20.68 -10.37 1.77
N TYR A 137 -19.53 -10.18 2.41
CA TYR A 137 -19.26 -10.52 3.80
C TYR A 137 -19.33 -9.30 4.75
N GLY A 138 -19.70 -8.12 4.24
CA GLY A 138 -19.93 -6.90 5.01
C GLY A 138 -18.70 -6.42 5.79
N SER A 139 -18.93 -5.75 6.91
CA SER A 139 -17.86 -5.17 7.75
C SER A 139 -16.84 -6.18 8.27
N ARG A 140 -17.19 -7.47 8.35
CA ARG A 140 -16.28 -8.55 8.76
C ARG A 140 -15.26 -8.92 7.67
N GLY A 141 -15.56 -8.65 6.40
CA GLY A 141 -14.64 -8.85 5.28
C GLY A 141 -13.73 -7.65 4.98
N ALA A 142 -13.80 -6.57 5.77
CA ALA A 142 -13.07 -5.32 5.52
C ALA A 142 -11.54 -5.48 5.55
N ASN A 143 -11.04 -6.48 6.29
CA ASN A 143 -9.62 -6.81 6.38
C ASN A 143 -9.20 -7.95 5.43
N GLY A 144 -10.06 -8.30 4.46
CA GLY A 144 -9.88 -9.44 3.56
C GLY A 144 -10.64 -10.69 4.01
N VAL A 145 -10.84 -11.63 3.09
CA VAL A 145 -11.55 -12.90 3.35
C VAL A 145 -10.73 -14.07 2.81
N ILE A 146 -10.58 -15.13 3.60
CA ILE A 146 -9.95 -16.39 3.20
C ILE A 146 -11.05 -17.44 3.08
N LEU A 147 -11.30 -17.89 1.86
CA LEU A 147 -12.22 -18.97 1.53
C LEU A 147 -11.45 -20.28 1.41
N ILE A 148 -11.93 -21.28 2.11
CA ILE A 148 -11.41 -22.64 2.06
C ILE A 148 -12.49 -23.55 1.52
N THR A 149 -12.16 -24.23 0.43
CA THR A 149 -12.97 -25.30 -0.12
C THR A 149 -12.35 -26.63 0.27
N THR A 150 -13.11 -27.51 0.91
CA THR A 150 -12.63 -28.86 1.23
C THR A 150 -12.85 -29.84 0.07
N LYS A 151 -12.14 -30.96 0.09
CA LYS A 151 -12.32 -32.05 -0.87
C LYS A 151 -13.70 -32.70 -0.69
N LYS A 152 -14.51 -32.66 -1.75
CA LYS A 152 -15.92 -33.16 -1.76
C LYS A 152 -16.10 -34.52 -2.43
N GLY A 153 -15.00 -35.14 -2.87
CA GLY A 153 -15.03 -36.32 -3.72
C GLY A 153 -15.61 -36.08 -5.11
N GLY A 154 -15.58 -37.13 -5.93
CA GLY A 154 -15.91 -37.06 -7.34
C GLY A 154 -16.49 -38.37 -7.86
N ASN A 155 -16.80 -38.39 -9.17
CA ASN A 155 -17.26 -39.59 -9.87
C ASN A 155 -16.06 -40.51 -10.16
N THR A 156 -15.47 -41.03 -9.10
CA THR A 156 -14.20 -41.76 -9.11
C THR A 156 -14.31 -43.03 -8.28
N VAL A 157 -13.60 -44.07 -8.72
CA VAL A 157 -13.45 -45.32 -7.96
C VAL A 157 -13.01 -44.98 -6.53
N PRO A 158 -13.57 -45.64 -5.49
CA PRO A 158 -13.18 -45.41 -4.11
C PRO A 158 -11.65 -45.48 -3.94
N SER A 159 -11.08 -44.44 -3.36
CA SER A 159 -9.64 -44.30 -3.11
C SER A 159 -9.40 -44.07 -1.62
N ILE A 160 -8.43 -44.80 -1.07
CA ILE A 160 -7.94 -44.60 0.29
C ILE A 160 -6.53 -44.00 0.19
N SER A 161 -6.32 -42.88 0.84
CA SER A 161 -5.02 -42.22 0.94
C SER A 161 -4.60 -42.17 2.40
N TYR A 162 -3.35 -42.53 2.67
CA TYR A 162 -2.74 -42.42 3.99
C TYR A 162 -1.43 -41.65 3.87
N ASP A 163 -1.33 -40.55 4.61
CA ASP A 163 -0.18 -39.68 4.64
C ASP A 163 0.39 -39.65 6.07
N SER A 164 1.71 -39.76 6.19
CA SER A 164 2.40 -39.65 7.47
C SER A 164 3.58 -38.70 7.36
N TYR A 165 3.80 -37.91 8.40
CA TYR A 165 4.89 -36.94 8.51
C TYR A 165 5.55 -37.03 9.88
N PHE A 166 6.88 -36.92 9.91
CA PHE A 166 7.67 -36.89 11.13
C PHE A 166 8.66 -35.72 11.07
N SER A 167 8.84 -35.01 12.19
CA SER A 167 9.72 -33.84 12.30
C SER A 167 10.54 -33.89 13.58
N PHE A 168 11.79 -33.43 13.50
CA PHE A 168 12.69 -33.26 14.63
C PHE A 168 13.09 -31.79 14.72
N THR A 169 13.00 -31.22 15.93
CA THR A 169 13.26 -29.79 16.15
C THR A 169 14.24 -29.63 17.31
N GLN A 170 15.23 -28.74 17.15
CA GLN A 170 16.23 -28.45 18.18
C GLN A 170 16.42 -26.94 18.34
N VAL A 171 16.86 -26.51 19.53
CA VAL A 171 17.18 -25.10 19.80
C VAL A 171 18.47 -24.73 19.06
N ARG A 172 18.39 -23.75 18.15
CA ARG A 172 19.52 -23.35 17.27
C ARG A 172 20.76 -22.89 18.03
N LYS A 173 20.57 -22.12 19.11
CA LYS A 173 21.65 -21.59 19.95
C LYS A 173 21.15 -21.37 21.38
N LYS A 174 21.90 -21.84 22.36
CA LYS A 174 21.74 -21.50 23.78
C LYS A 174 22.62 -20.29 24.10
N LEU A 175 22.22 -19.48 25.06
CA LEU A 175 23.04 -18.35 25.52
C LEU A 175 24.24 -18.87 26.32
N ASP A 176 25.38 -18.19 26.19
CA ASP A 176 26.53 -18.45 27.04
C ASP A 176 26.23 -17.87 28.43
N MET A 177 26.00 -18.76 29.40
CA MET A 177 25.65 -18.39 30.78
C MET A 177 26.89 -18.42 31.68
N MET A 178 26.93 -17.55 32.68
CA MET A 178 27.96 -17.65 33.71
C MET A 178 27.90 -19.02 34.39
N SER A 179 29.06 -19.63 34.57
CA SER A 179 29.20 -20.80 35.43
C SER A 179 28.87 -20.46 36.90
N PRO A 180 28.49 -21.45 37.71
CA PRO A 180 28.34 -21.31 39.17
C PRO A 180 29.57 -20.64 39.83
N TYR A 181 30.78 -20.99 39.38
CA TYR A 181 32.03 -20.41 39.83
C TYR A 181 32.14 -18.91 39.51
N GLU A 182 31.86 -18.53 38.26
CA GLU A 182 31.90 -17.14 37.81
C GLU A 182 30.86 -16.29 38.54
N GLN A 183 29.66 -16.84 38.74
CA GLN A 183 28.59 -16.17 39.48
C GLN A 183 28.97 -15.92 40.95
N ALA A 184 29.43 -16.96 41.66
CA ALA A 184 29.82 -16.84 43.06
C ALA A 184 30.99 -15.86 43.23
N GLY A 185 32.00 -15.94 42.36
CA GLY A 185 33.13 -14.99 42.33
C GLY A 185 32.70 -13.54 42.07
N TYR A 186 31.78 -13.31 41.14
CA TYR A 186 31.20 -11.99 40.88
C TYR A 186 30.50 -11.43 42.13
N ILE A 187 29.66 -12.23 42.80
CA ILE A 187 28.91 -11.79 43.98
C ILE A 187 29.84 -11.45 45.15
N ILE A 188 30.89 -12.26 45.40
CA ILE A 188 31.90 -11.96 46.42
C ILE A 188 32.57 -10.61 46.13
N ASN A 189 33.04 -10.41 44.90
CA ASN A 189 33.71 -9.17 44.50
C ASN A 189 32.78 -7.96 44.61
N TYR A 190 31.54 -8.08 44.17
CA TYR A 190 30.53 -7.04 44.25
C TYR A 190 30.23 -6.63 45.70
N LYS A 191 30.02 -7.61 46.59
CA LYS A 191 29.75 -7.37 48.02
C LYS A 191 30.96 -6.78 48.73
N LYS A 192 32.17 -7.24 48.38
CA LYS A 192 33.45 -6.69 48.88
C LYS A 192 33.62 -5.21 48.53
N VAL A 193 33.26 -4.80 47.30
CA VAL A 193 33.27 -3.38 46.89
C VAL A 193 32.25 -2.55 47.67
N LYS A 194 31.08 -3.14 48.00
CA LYS A 194 30.05 -2.47 48.80
C LYS A 194 30.29 -2.49 50.32
N GLY A 195 31.32 -3.19 50.80
CA GLY A 195 31.56 -3.38 52.23
C GLY A 195 30.49 -4.22 52.93
N GLU A 196 29.75 -5.05 52.18
CA GLU A 196 28.69 -5.91 52.70
C GLU A 196 29.19 -7.37 52.84
N PRO A 197 28.66 -8.16 53.79
CA PRO A 197 28.96 -9.58 53.87
C PRO A 197 28.41 -10.33 52.64
N SER A 198 29.24 -11.20 52.07
CA SER A 198 28.83 -12.09 50.97
C SER A 198 28.09 -13.32 51.50
N ILE A 199 27.15 -13.82 50.69
CA ILE A 199 26.45 -15.10 50.93
C ILE A 199 27.28 -16.31 50.49
N PHE A 200 28.36 -16.10 49.75
CA PHE A 200 29.32 -17.11 49.31
C PHE A 200 30.67 -16.89 49.98
N THR A 201 31.32 -17.97 50.40
CA THR A 201 32.69 -18.00 50.90
C THR A 201 33.67 -18.48 49.83
N ASP A 202 34.97 -18.28 50.06
CA ASP A 202 36.01 -18.79 49.15
C ASP A 202 35.97 -20.34 49.06
N GLU A 203 35.50 -21.03 50.10
CA GLU A 203 35.29 -22.49 50.10
C GLU A 203 34.08 -22.90 49.25
N ASP A 204 33.02 -22.08 49.20
CA ASP A 204 31.85 -22.33 48.35
C ASP A 204 32.20 -22.22 46.86
N ILE A 205 33.07 -21.27 46.50
CA ILE A 205 33.55 -21.08 45.11
C ILE A 205 34.25 -22.34 44.60
N GLU A 206 35.05 -22.99 45.44
CA GLU A 206 35.81 -24.17 45.03
C GLU A 206 34.88 -25.37 44.73
N ARG A 207 33.73 -25.47 45.43
CA ARG A 207 32.69 -26.47 45.14
C ARG A 207 31.98 -26.23 43.80
N TYR A 208 32.02 -25.01 43.28
CA TYR A 208 31.38 -24.61 42.03
C TYR A 208 32.28 -24.71 40.80
N ARG A 209 33.52 -25.18 40.93
CA ARG A 209 34.42 -25.42 39.77
C ARG A 209 33.93 -26.52 38.82
N GLU A 210 33.28 -27.55 39.35
CA GLU A 210 32.85 -28.73 38.58
C GLU A 210 31.36 -29.06 38.72
N GLY A 211 30.56 -28.22 39.40
CA GLY A 211 29.16 -28.51 39.71
C GLY A 211 28.23 -27.30 39.63
N GLY A 212 26.93 -27.57 39.45
CA GLY A 212 25.83 -26.61 39.42
C GLY A 212 24.76 -27.00 38.39
N THR A 213 23.84 -26.06 38.10
CA THR A 213 22.70 -26.31 37.20
C THR A 213 22.75 -25.38 36.00
N ASP A 214 22.87 -25.94 34.80
CA ASP A 214 22.53 -25.23 33.57
C ASP A 214 21.00 -25.30 33.38
N TRP A 215 20.33 -24.18 33.62
CA TRP A 215 18.89 -24.10 33.51
C TRP A 215 18.39 -24.18 32.08
N GLN A 216 19.15 -23.72 31.07
CA GLN A 216 18.79 -23.88 29.66
C GLN A 216 18.79 -25.37 29.27
N ASP A 217 19.74 -26.15 29.78
CA ASP A 217 19.76 -27.60 29.59
C ASP A 217 18.62 -28.35 30.29
N LYS A 218 18.08 -27.80 31.38
CA LYS A 218 16.95 -28.43 32.10
C LYS A 218 15.60 -28.13 31.48
N ILE A 219 15.45 -26.98 30.81
CA ILE A 219 14.18 -26.59 30.20
C ILE A 219 14.10 -26.97 28.72
N PHE A 220 15.23 -27.07 28.02
CA PHE A 220 15.23 -27.39 26.59
C PHE A 220 15.44 -28.88 26.36
N ARG A 221 14.66 -29.43 25.43
CA ARG A 221 14.74 -30.80 24.92
C ARG A 221 14.65 -30.81 23.40
N ASP A 222 15.02 -31.92 22.79
CA ASP A 222 14.72 -32.15 21.38
C ASP A 222 13.20 -32.35 21.21
N GLY A 223 12.63 -31.59 20.29
CA GLY A 223 11.24 -31.68 19.88
C GLY A 223 11.04 -32.77 18.84
N PHE A 224 9.87 -33.40 18.88
CA PHE A 224 9.45 -34.41 17.92
C PHE A 224 7.99 -34.22 17.58
N SER A 225 7.68 -34.18 16.29
CA SER A 225 6.29 -34.13 15.81
C SER A 225 6.00 -35.28 14.89
N GLN A 226 4.76 -35.77 14.95
CA GLN A 226 4.22 -36.76 14.04
C GLN A 226 2.81 -36.36 13.60
N ASN A 227 2.48 -36.62 12.35
CA ASN A 227 1.14 -36.49 11.82
C ASN A 227 0.76 -37.74 11.04
N HIS A 228 -0.48 -38.19 11.23
CA HIS A 228 -1.10 -39.27 10.49
C HIS A 228 -2.44 -38.80 9.95
N HIS A 229 -2.59 -38.85 8.64
CA HIS A 229 -3.78 -38.41 7.94
C HIS A 229 -4.33 -39.54 7.07
N LEU A 230 -5.63 -39.81 7.18
CA LEU A 230 -6.32 -40.83 6.42
C LEU A 230 -7.51 -40.20 5.71
N THR A 231 -7.60 -40.38 4.40
CA THR A 231 -8.73 -39.92 3.59
C THR A 231 -9.34 -41.10 2.85
N LEU A 232 -10.65 -41.27 2.97
CA LEU A 232 -11.46 -42.13 2.12
C LEU A 232 -12.31 -41.25 1.21
N ASN A 233 -12.14 -41.40 -0.09
CA ASN A 233 -12.79 -40.55 -1.08
C ASN A 233 -13.41 -41.40 -2.19
N GLY A 234 -14.61 -41.04 -2.65
CA GLY A 234 -15.23 -41.76 -3.76
C GLY A 234 -16.64 -41.28 -4.05
N GLY A 235 -17.22 -41.83 -5.10
CA GLY A 235 -18.58 -41.49 -5.49
C GLY A 235 -18.93 -41.90 -6.90
N SER A 236 -20.22 -41.77 -7.20
CA SER A 236 -20.80 -41.81 -8.54
C SER A 236 -21.32 -40.41 -8.91
N GLU A 237 -22.00 -40.30 -10.05
CA GLU A 237 -22.68 -39.08 -10.48
C GLU A 237 -23.76 -38.61 -9.48
N ASP A 238 -24.42 -39.55 -8.81
CA ASP A 238 -25.52 -39.27 -7.87
C ASP A 238 -25.09 -39.18 -6.41
N VAL A 239 -23.97 -39.80 -6.03
CA VAL A 239 -23.51 -39.84 -4.63
C VAL A 239 -22.03 -39.54 -4.55
N ARG A 240 -21.63 -38.58 -3.73
CA ARG A 240 -20.22 -38.24 -3.47
C ARG A 240 -19.95 -38.26 -1.98
N TYR A 241 -18.82 -38.81 -1.59
CA TYR A 241 -18.39 -38.84 -0.20
C TYR A 241 -16.88 -38.58 -0.08
N ASN A 242 -16.52 -37.91 0.99
CA ASN A 242 -15.15 -37.74 1.44
C ASN A 242 -15.13 -37.84 2.96
N ILE A 243 -14.32 -38.72 3.53
CA ILE A 243 -14.16 -38.87 4.96
C ILE A 243 -12.68 -38.71 5.26
N SER A 244 -12.33 -37.69 6.02
CA SER A 244 -10.96 -37.46 6.45
C SER A 244 -10.81 -37.56 7.96
N GLY A 245 -9.66 -38.09 8.39
CA GLY A 245 -9.23 -38.13 9.77
C GLY A 245 -7.77 -37.72 9.89
N ASP A 246 -7.43 -36.95 10.92
CA ASP A 246 -6.07 -36.47 11.18
C ASP A 246 -5.72 -36.63 12.67
N TYR A 247 -4.54 -37.16 12.94
CA TYR A 247 -3.92 -37.17 14.26
C TYR A 247 -2.56 -36.47 14.17
N LEU A 248 -2.42 -35.36 14.89
CA LEU A 248 -1.18 -34.59 14.99
C LEU A 248 -0.73 -34.57 16.45
N SER A 249 0.53 -34.91 16.68
CA SER A 249 1.17 -34.80 18.00
C SER A 249 2.50 -34.09 17.83
N THR A 250 2.67 -32.98 18.53
CA THR A 250 3.89 -32.17 18.54
C THR A 250 4.40 -32.05 19.95
N ARG A 251 5.61 -32.53 20.18
CA ARG A 251 6.38 -32.29 21.39
C ARG A 251 7.30 -31.11 21.16
N GLY A 252 7.07 -30.02 21.89
CA GLY A 252 7.88 -28.80 21.78
C GLY A 252 9.28 -28.97 22.38
N VAL A 253 10.17 -28.03 22.02
CA VAL A 253 11.56 -27.99 22.52
C VAL A 253 11.68 -27.52 23.96
N VAL A 254 10.60 -27.01 24.57
CA VAL A 254 10.55 -26.67 25.99
C VAL A 254 9.87 -27.80 26.75
N GLU A 255 10.45 -28.23 27.86
CA GLU A 255 9.86 -29.23 28.74
C GLU A 255 8.47 -28.77 29.24
N GLY A 256 7.53 -29.72 29.27
CA GLY A 256 6.13 -29.43 29.56
C GLY A 256 5.34 -28.79 28.40
N SER A 257 5.96 -28.54 27.24
CA SER A 257 5.26 -28.08 26.04
C SER A 257 4.88 -29.21 25.09
N SER A 258 3.59 -29.36 24.82
CA SER A 258 3.06 -30.35 23.86
C SER A 258 1.71 -29.94 23.30
N TYR A 259 1.42 -30.40 22.09
CA TYR A 259 0.16 -30.18 21.40
C TYR A 259 -0.29 -31.47 20.73
N GLU A 260 -1.53 -31.89 20.97
CA GLU A 260 -2.17 -32.99 20.26
C GLU A 260 -3.51 -32.55 19.66
N ARG A 261 -3.78 -33.00 18.44
CA ARG A 261 -5.03 -32.75 17.73
C ARG A 261 -5.55 -34.05 17.13
N TYR A 262 -6.81 -34.34 17.42
CA TYR A 262 -7.62 -35.34 16.72
C TYR A 262 -8.66 -34.61 15.90
N PHE A 263 -8.81 -34.96 14.63
CA PHE A 263 -9.74 -34.33 13.72
C PHE A 263 -10.47 -35.37 12.87
N LEU A 264 -11.76 -35.12 12.63
CA LEU A 264 -12.62 -35.95 11.79
C LEU A 264 -13.55 -35.04 10.98
N ALA A 265 -13.60 -35.22 9.66
CA ALA A 265 -14.52 -34.48 8.79
C ALA A 265 -15.15 -35.37 7.71
N PRO A 266 -16.40 -35.83 7.93
CA PRO A 266 -17.17 -36.46 6.88
C PRO A 266 -17.95 -35.42 6.04
N TYR A 267 -17.81 -35.55 4.73
CA TYR A 267 -18.63 -34.91 3.71
C TYR A 267 -19.42 -35.97 2.95
N PHE A 268 -20.71 -35.71 2.75
CA PHE A 268 -21.61 -36.55 1.97
C PHE A 268 -22.56 -35.70 1.14
N SER A 269 -22.72 -36.03 -0.14
CA SER A 269 -23.67 -35.39 -1.04
C SER A 269 -24.41 -36.46 -1.82
N ALA A 270 -25.74 -36.35 -1.89
CA ALA A 270 -26.57 -37.23 -2.69
C ALA A 270 -27.63 -36.44 -3.47
N ASN A 271 -27.70 -36.70 -4.78
CA ASN A 271 -28.78 -36.26 -5.65
C ASN A 271 -29.92 -37.30 -5.57
N ILE A 272 -31.05 -36.93 -4.97
CA ILE A 272 -32.24 -37.77 -4.89
C ILE A 272 -33.18 -37.37 -6.04
N GLY A 273 -33.04 -38.07 -7.17
CA GLY A 273 -33.71 -37.70 -8.42
C GLY A 273 -33.24 -36.34 -8.95
N LYS A 274 -34.07 -35.65 -9.74
CA LYS A 274 -33.70 -34.39 -10.41
C LYS A 274 -33.99 -33.12 -9.60
N ARG A 275 -34.63 -33.23 -8.44
CA ARG A 275 -35.24 -32.08 -7.73
C ARG A 275 -34.74 -31.89 -6.29
N LEU A 276 -34.05 -32.88 -5.72
CA LEU A 276 -33.60 -32.82 -4.33
C LEU A 276 -32.12 -33.18 -4.26
N LYS A 277 -31.33 -32.30 -3.65
CA LYS A 277 -29.93 -32.54 -3.33
C LYS A 277 -29.76 -32.47 -1.80
N LEU A 278 -29.25 -33.53 -1.20
CA LEU A 278 -28.87 -33.56 0.21
C LEU A 278 -27.37 -33.38 0.32
N GLU A 279 -26.95 -32.49 1.22
CA GLU A 279 -25.54 -32.28 1.55
C GLU A 279 -25.35 -32.28 3.07
N LEU A 280 -24.41 -33.07 3.53
CA LEU A 280 -23.94 -33.14 4.90
C LEU A 280 -22.45 -32.79 4.90
N ASN A 281 -22.08 -31.73 5.60
CA ASN A 281 -20.70 -31.33 5.82
C ASN A 281 -20.50 -31.14 7.33
N LEU A 282 -19.87 -32.12 7.97
CA LEU A 282 -19.58 -32.08 9.40
C LEU A 282 -18.07 -32.09 9.61
N TYR A 283 -17.64 -31.48 10.71
CA TYR A 283 -16.29 -31.66 11.21
C TYR A 283 -16.26 -31.57 12.73
N GLY A 284 -15.27 -32.22 13.34
CA GLY A 284 -14.98 -32.11 14.76
C GLY A 284 -13.48 -32.17 14.98
N SER A 285 -12.98 -31.31 15.87
CA SER A 285 -11.61 -31.34 16.37
C SER A 285 -11.61 -31.48 17.89
N SER A 286 -10.65 -32.24 18.42
CA SER A 286 -10.32 -32.29 19.84
C SER A 286 -8.85 -31.93 19.99
N ILE A 287 -8.57 -30.94 20.83
CA ILE A 287 -7.22 -30.40 21.03
C ILE A 287 -6.84 -30.58 22.50
N LEU A 288 -5.67 -31.16 22.73
CA LEU A 288 -4.99 -31.18 24.01
C LEU A 288 -3.75 -30.30 23.89
N ASP A 289 -3.75 -29.17 24.58
CA ASP A 289 -2.68 -28.18 24.49
C ASP A 289 -2.05 -27.93 25.85
N MET A 290 -0.72 -28.02 25.88
CA MET A 290 0.13 -27.63 27.00
C MET A 290 1.08 -26.53 26.50
N PRO A 291 0.63 -25.27 26.47
CA PRO A 291 1.45 -24.17 25.98
C PRO A 291 2.49 -23.77 27.02
N VAL A 292 3.60 -23.20 26.55
CA VAL A 292 4.57 -22.52 27.43
C VAL A 292 3.98 -21.17 27.84
N GLN A 293 3.86 -20.90 29.14
CA GLN A 293 3.53 -19.54 29.60
C GLN A 293 4.70 -18.60 29.29
N GLN A 294 4.49 -17.59 28.44
CA GLN A 294 5.49 -16.56 28.14
C GLN A 294 5.33 -15.28 28.98
N TYR A 295 4.12 -15.01 29.49
CA TYR A 295 3.79 -13.80 30.24
C TYR A 295 3.03 -14.16 31.51
N ALA A 296 3.74 -14.55 32.56
CA ALA A 296 3.17 -14.45 33.90
C ALA A 296 3.23 -12.99 34.36
N ARG A 297 2.35 -12.60 35.29
CA ARG A 297 2.33 -11.26 35.89
C ARG A 297 3.68 -10.86 36.53
N ASP A 298 4.50 -11.85 36.85
CA ASP A 298 5.82 -11.69 37.43
C ASP A 298 6.88 -12.26 36.47
N ARG A 299 8.06 -11.64 36.44
CA ARG A 299 9.21 -11.97 35.57
C ARG A 299 9.60 -13.47 35.61
N GLU A 300 9.16 -14.23 36.61
CA GLU A 300 9.58 -15.61 36.88
C GLU A 300 8.68 -16.69 36.27
N GLY A 301 7.51 -16.36 35.70
CA GLY A 301 6.62 -17.39 35.15
C GLY A 301 6.84 -17.76 33.69
N SER A 302 7.83 -17.16 33.01
CA SER A 302 8.32 -17.66 31.72
C SER A 302 9.53 -18.56 31.95
N PRO A 303 9.48 -19.87 31.59
CA PRO A 303 10.60 -20.78 31.86
C PRO A 303 11.86 -20.39 31.09
N ILE A 304 11.71 -19.82 29.88
CA ILE A 304 12.83 -19.37 29.04
C ILE A 304 13.54 -18.18 29.71
N TYR A 305 12.78 -17.21 30.19
CA TYR A 305 13.34 -16.04 30.87
C TYR A 305 13.88 -16.40 32.27
N ALA A 306 13.18 -17.28 32.99
CA ALA A 306 13.63 -17.80 34.27
C ALA A 306 14.97 -18.54 34.15
N ALA A 307 15.18 -19.34 33.10
CA ALA A 307 16.46 -20.02 32.88
C ALA A 307 17.65 -19.07 32.68
N GLN A 308 17.40 -17.80 32.33
CA GLN A 308 18.44 -16.77 32.21
C GLN A 308 18.75 -16.08 33.54
N LEU A 309 17.81 -16.09 34.48
CA LEU A 309 17.91 -15.38 35.77
C LEU A 309 18.15 -16.31 36.95
N PHE A 310 17.74 -17.56 36.86
CA PHE A 310 17.91 -18.51 37.94
C PHE A 310 19.40 -18.75 38.18
N SER A 311 19.75 -18.69 39.46
CA SER A 311 21.14 -18.88 39.85
C SER A 311 21.60 -20.30 39.50
N PRO A 312 22.67 -20.46 38.69
CA PRO A 312 23.24 -21.76 38.40
C PRO A 312 23.87 -22.45 39.64
N THR A 313 24.03 -21.76 40.76
CA THR A 313 24.46 -22.37 42.04
C THR A 313 23.34 -23.12 42.75
N LYS A 314 22.09 -23.05 42.28
CA LYS A 314 20.95 -23.76 42.88
C LYS A 314 20.70 -25.11 42.20
N PRO A 315 20.45 -26.19 42.96
CA PRO A 315 20.00 -27.47 42.38
C PRO A 315 18.57 -27.35 41.83
N VAL A 316 18.12 -28.35 41.06
CA VAL A 316 16.73 -28.39 40.55
C VAL A 316 15.72 -28.64 41.68
N LYS A 317 16.12 -29.43 42.70
CA LYS A 317 15.31 -29.76 43.87
C LYS A 317 16.10 -29.49 45.15
N GLU A 318 15.41 -29.00 46.16
CA GLU A 318 15.93 -28.84 47.52
C GLU A 318 16.01 -30.21 48.23
N SER A 319 16.68 -30.26 49.38
CA SER A 319 16.86 -31.49 50.16
C SER A 319 15.55 -32.12 50.67
N ASP A 320 14.47 -31.35 50.73
CA ASP A 320 13.13 -31.81 51.11
C ASP A 320 12.30 -32.34 49.91
N GLY A 321 12.89 -32.36 48.71
CA GLY A 321 12.25 -32.83 47.49
C GLY A 321 11.39 -31.79 46.77
N SER A 322 11.22 -30.59 47.35
CA SER A 322 10.55 -29.46 46.69
C SER A 322 11.40 -28.86 45.57
N TYR A 323 10.77 -28.22 44.58
CA TYR A 323 11.50 -27.50 43.53
C TYR A 323 12.12 -26.22 44.08
N SER A 324 13.39 -26.01 43.74
CA SER A 324 14.10 -24.78 44.12
C SER A 324 13.38 -23.55 43.56
N GLN A 325 13.09 -22.61 44.45
CA GLN A 325 12.39 -21.37 44.13
C GLN A 325 13.40 -20.24 43.89
N PRO A 326 13.11 -19.29 42.98
CA PRO A 326 13.93 -18.11 42.82
C PRO A 326 13.74 -17.25 44.08
N LYS A 327 14.77 -17.14 44.92
CA LYS A 327 14.75 -16.25 46.09
C LYS A 327 15.82 -15.19 45.96
N GLY A 328 15.37 -13.95 45.74
CA GLY A 328 15.98 -12.74 46.30
C GLY A 328 17.45 -12.48 45.98
N ALA A 329 17.78 -12.31 44.70
CA ALA A 329 18.87 -11.42 44.25
C ALA A 329 18.75 -11.25 42.72
N HIS A 330 18.17 -10.14 42.28
CA HIS A 330 18.12 -9.78 40.86
C HIS A 330 19.52 -9.36 40.41
N PHE A 331 20.27 -10.28 39.83
CA PHE A 331 21.40 -9.97 38.98
C PHE A 331 21.14 -10.68 37.66
N ASP A 332 21.17 -9.95 36.54
CA ASP A 332 21.12 -10.59 35.22
C ASP A 332 22.47 -11.30 35.01
N PHE A 333 22.46 -12.64 34.96
CA PHE A 333 23.68 -13.47 34.95
C PHE A 333 24.14 -13.86 33.53
N ALA A 334 23.57 -13.23 32.50
CA ALA A 334 24.05 -13.34 31.14
C ALA A 334 25.30 -12.47 30.96
N SER A 335 26.45 -13.05 30.62
CA SER A 335 27.64 -12.27 30.30
C SER A 335 27.48 -11.63 28.91
N CYS A 336 26.97 -10.40 28.85
CA CYS A 336 27.02 -9.61 27.62
C CYS A 336 28.40 -8.96 27.41
N THR A 337 29.49 -9.69 27.67
CA THR A 337 30.83 -9.26 27.26
C THR A 337 31.07 -9.67 25.81
N GLY A 338 30.76 -8.75 24.89
CA GLY A 338 31.20 -8.83 23.48
C GLY A 338 30.17 -9.31 22.45
N ILE A 339 28.91 -9.54 22.83
CA ILE A 339 27.85 -9.88 21.85
C ILE A 339 27.01 -8.63 21.58
N THR A 340 27.32 -7.93 20.50
CA THR A 340 26.33 -7.11 19.79
C THR A 340 25.36 -8.08 19.13
N LEU A 341 24.12 -8.18 19.63
CA LEU A 341 23.05 -8.85 18.89
C LEU A 341 22.65 -7.94 17.72
N GLU A 342 23.44 -7.95 16.66
CA GLU A 342 23.04 -7.40 15.37
C GLU A 342 22.19 -8.44 14.65
N GLU A 343 20.89 -8.44 14.90
CA GLU A 343 19.94 -9.08 13.98
C GLU A 343 19.78 -8.18 12.75
N SER A 344 20.29 -8.64 11.61
CA SER A 344 19.96 -8.09 10.30
C SER A 344 18.82 -8.94 9.72
N PRO A 345 17.54 -8.56 9.84
CA PRO A 345 16.46 -9.31 9.22
C PRO A 345 16.65 -9.26 7.70
N PRO A 346 16.81 -10.42 7.02
CA PRO A 346 17.18 -10.47 5.61
C PRO A 346 16.09 -10.00 4.64
N GLY A 347 14.94 -9.51 5.14
CA GLY A 347 13.78 -9.13 4.33
C GLY A 347 13.16 -7.76 4.66
N LEU A 348 13.76 -6.97 5.55
CA LEU A 348 13.24 -5.66 5.96
C LEU A 348 14.34 -4.59 5.90
N LEU A 349 14.07 -3.50 5.19
CA LEU A 349 14.82 -2.26 5.37
C LEU A 349 14.44 -1.70 6.75
N ILE A 350 15.29 -1.88 7.76
CA ILE A 350 15.08 -1.27 9.08
C ILE A 350 15.55 0.19 9.01
N PRO A 351 14.70 1.18 9.33
CA PRO A 351 15.14 2.56 9.50
C PRO A 351 16.21 2.65 10.58
N GLY A 352 17.42 3.08 10.21
CA GLY A 352 18.52 3.35 11.14
C GLY A 352 19.70 2.35 11.14
N ASN A 353 19.61 1.22 10.43
CA ASN A 353 20.72 0.24 10.35
C ASN A 353 21.46 0.21 9.00
N SER A 354 20.92 0.82 7.95
CA SER A 354 21.62 0.99 6.66
C SER A 354 21.66 2.46 6.22
N LYS A 355 22.77 2.83 5.60
CA LYS A 355 22.91 4.12 4.91
C LYS A 355 22.14 4.06 3.59
N LEU A 356 21.52 5.17 3.19
CA LEU A 356 20.76 5.23 1.95
C LEU A 356 21.68 5.15 0.72
N SER A 357 21.46 4.11 -0.08
CA SER A 357 21.93 3.99 -1.46
C SER A 357 21.05 4.81 -2.41
N LYS A 358 21.54 5.00 -3.65
CA LYS A 358 20.74 5.64 -4.73
C LYS A 358 19.41 4.92 -4.96
N THR A 359 19.41 3.59 -4.96
CA THR A 359 18.22 2.77 -5.19
C THR A 359 17.21 2.92 -4.06
N GLU A 360 17.66 2.95 -2.80
CA GLU A 360 16.76 3.17 -1.66
C GLU A 360 16.14 4.57 -1.68
N MET A 361 16.92 5.61 -2.03
CA MET A 361 16.36 6.96 -2.21
C MET A 361 15.29 6.98 -3.31
N GLN A 362 15.53 6.31 -4.44
CA GLN A 362 14.52 6.20 -5.50
C GLN A 362 13.28 5.42 -5.06
N GLY A 363 13.44 4.34 -4.29
CA GLY A 363 12.32 3.60 -3.71
C GLY A 363 11.48 4.46 -2.75
N LEU A 364 12.13 5.22 -1.88
CA LEU A 364 11.47 6.17 -0.98
C LEU A 364 10.73 7.26 -1.75
N LEU A 365 11.34 7.82 -2.80
CA LEU A 365 10.69 8.77 -3.70
C LEU A 365 9.47 8.17 -4.37
N SER A 366 9.55 6.94 -4.89
CA SER A 366 8.39 6.26 -5.46
C SER A 366 7.23 6.20 -4.45
N GLY A 367 7.51 5.94 -3.17
CA GLY A 367 6.51 6.01 -2.10
C GLY A 367 5.93 7.42 -1.85
N VAL A 368 6.71 8.48 -2.08
CA VAL A 368 6.24 9.88 -2.03
C VAL A 368 5.24 10.14 -3.17
N PHE A 369 5.59 9.79 -4.41
CA PHE A 369 4.71 10.00 -5.58
C PHE A 369 3.47 9.10 -5.54
N GLN A 370 3.63 7.82 -5.20
CA GLN A 370 2.56 6.83 -5.18
C GLN A 370 1.41 7.22 -4.23
N ALA A 371 1.72 7.90 -3.12
CA ALA A 371 0.70 8.40 -2.19
C ALA A 371 -0.26 9.42 -2.81
N LEU A 372 0.17 10.11 -3.87
CA LEU A 372 -0.63 11.10 -4.60
C LEU A 372 -1.23 10.57 -5.89
N TYR A 373 -0.77 9.43 -6.41
CA TYR A 373 -1.20 8.92 -7.72
C TYR A 373 -1.04 7.40 -7.80
N SER A 374 -1.97 6.65 -7.20
CA SER A 374 -2.15 5.21 -7.40
C SER A 374 -3.34 4.68 -6.59
N GLU A 375 -3.75 3.44 -6.87
CA GLU A 375 -4.70 2.67 -6.04
C GLU A 375 -6.00 3.42 -5.74
N TRP A 376 -6.58 4.13 -6.73
CA TRP A 376 -7.83 4.87 -6.55
C TRP A 376 -7.71 6.04 -5.56
N LYS A 377 -6.51 6.61 -5.39
CA LYS A 377 -6.23 7.68 -4.43
C LYS A 377 -5.57 8.89 -5.09
N GLY A 378 -5.72 10.04 -4.44
CA GLY A 378 -5.13 11.29 -4.90
C GLY A 378 -5.60 11.68 -6.31
N PHE A 379 -4.66 11.99 -7.19
CA PHE A 379 -4.88 12.51 -8.55
C PHE A 379 -5.11 11.42 -9.62
N ASP A 380 -5.09 10.14 -9.23
CA ASP A 380 -5.45 8.99 -10.07
C ASP A 380 -6.98 8.95 -10.33
N CYS A 381 -7.76 9.25 -9.28
CA CYS A 381 -9.22 9.30 -9.29
C CYS A 381 -9.73 10.73 -9.51
N PRO A 382 -11.02 10.95 -9.86
CA PRO A 382 -11.55 12.28 -10.11
C PRO A 382 -11.77 13.07 -8.81
N TYR A 383 -11.44 12.54 -7.62
CA TYR A 383 -11.78 13.17 -6.33
C TYR A 383 -11.30 14.62 -6.21
N PRO A 384 -10.04 14.96 -6.55
CA PRO A 384 -9.59 16.36 -6.52
C PRO A 384 -10.40 17.26 -7.46
N ILE A 385 -10.85 16.75 -8.61
CA ILE A 385 -11.67 17.48 -9.59
C ILE A 385 -13.10 17.63 -9.04
N VAL A 386 -13.70 16.56 -8.54
CA VAL A 386 -15.06 16.58 -7.97
C VAL A 386 -15.15 17.52 -6.76
N MET A 387 -14.10 17.63 -5.95
CA MET A 387 -14.04 18.60 -4.85
C MET A 387 -14.01 20.05 -5.32
N THR A 388 -13.84 20.31 -6.62
CA THR A 388 -14.00 21.63 -7.23
C THR A 388 -15.38 21.86 -7.85
N ALA A 389 -16.32 20.93 -7.62
CA ALA A 389 -17.72 21.12 -8.01
C ALA A 389 -18.27 22.42 -7.40
N GLY A 390 -19.00 23.18 -8.22
CA GLY A 390 -19.42 24.56 -7.92
C GLY A 390 -18.57 25.64 -8.62
N GLY A 391 -17.46 25.27 -9.27
CA GLY A 391 -16.64 26.14 -10.12
C GLY A 391 -17.24 26.51 -11.48
N GLU A 392 -18.51 26.18 -11.75
CA GLU A 392 -19.20 26.23 -13.06
C GLU A 392 -18.68 25.25 -14.12
N ASP A 393 -17.36 25.04 -14.20
CA ASP A 393 -16.75 24.09 -15.13
C ASP A 393 -16.98 22.65 -14.68
N VAL A 394 -16.94 22.39 -13.38
CA VAL A 394 -17.21 21.08 -12.77
C VAL A 394 -18.55 21.09 -12.02
N LYS A 395 -19.36 20.08 -12.32
CA LYS A 395 -20.60 19.69 -11.68
C LYS A 395 -20.61 18.19 -11.47
N ALA A 396 -21.08 17.73 -10.32
CA ALA A 396 -21.19 16.31 -10.00
C ALA A 396 -22.61 15.98 -9.56
N SER A 397 -23.30 15.09 -10.28
CA SER A 397 -24.67 14.66 -9.93
C SER A 397 -24.74 13.25 -9.37
N ALA A 398 -23.62 12.53 -9.27
CA ALA A 398 -23.59 11.24 -8.62
C ALA A 398 -23.98 11.42 -7.14
N GLU A 399 -24.78 10.50 -6.60
CA GLU A 399 -25.30 10.58 -5.22
C GLU A 399 -24.18 10.78 -4.19
N VAL A 400 -23.02 10.15 -4.43
CA VAL A 400 -21.82 10.23 -3.60
C VAL A 400 -21.08 11.58 -3.66
N TYR A 401 -21.38 12.44 -4.63
CA TYR A 401 -20.66 13.71 -4.86
C TYR A 401 -21.57 14.93 -4.83
N LYS A 402 -22.89 14.74 -4.83
CA LYS A 402 -23.88 15.84 -4.94
C LYS A 402 -23.72 16.91 -3.87
N ASN A 403 -23.21 16.53 -2.68
CA ASN A 403 -23.05 17.47 -1.57
C ASN A 403 -21.94 18.49 -1.84
N PHE A 404 -20.95 18.17 -2.66
CA PHE A 404 -19.95 19.15 -3.11
C PHE A 404 -20.59 20.17 -4.07
N ASP A 405 -21.38 19.71 -5.04
CA ASP A 405 -22.11 20.58 -5.98
C ASP A 405 -23.13 21.49 -5.28
N GLN A 406 -23.78 20.98 -4.22
CA GLN A 406 -24.76 21.72 -3.43
C GLN A 406 -24.15 22.59 -2.32
N LEU A 407 -22.81 22.60 -2.18
CA LEU A 407 -22.09 23.27 -1.09
C LEU A 407 -22.61 22.85 0.30
N SER A 408 -22.97 21.58 0.43
CA SER A 408 -23.52 20.95 1.64
C SER A 408 -22.64 19.79 2.16
N ALA A 409 -21.44 19.63 1.60
CA ALA A 409 -20.47 18.61 2.02
C ALA A 409 -20.10 18.75 3.51
N THR A 410 -19.95 17.61 4.19
CA THR A 410 -19.63 17.55 5.62
C THR A 410 -18.32 16.81 5.87
N ALA A 411 -17.82 16.84 7.11
CA ALA A 411 -16.60 16.12 7.49
C ALA A 411 -16.71 14.58 7.34
N GLU A 412 -17.93 14.05 7.23
CA GLU A 412 -18.20 12.61 7.05
C GLU A 412 -17.99 12.15 5.59
N GLU A 413 -17.78 13.08 4.65
CA GLU A 413 -17.56 12.73 3.25
C GLU A 413 -16.26 11.93 3.08
N SER A 414 -16.41 10.69 2.61
CA SER A 414 -15.29 9.76 2.45
C SER A 414 -14.18 10.32 1.54
N LEU A 415 -14.55 11.15 0.54
CA LEU A 415 -13.63 11.82 -0.38
C LEU A 415 -12.69 12.78 0.34
N ILE A 416 -13.22 13.60 1.25
CA ILE A 416 -12.43 14.54 2.05
C ILE A 416 -11.39 13.75 2.85
N SER A 417 -11.83 12.71 3.55
CA SER A 417 -10.94 11.89 4.38
C SER A 417 -9.87 11.18 3.53
N THR A 418 -10.21 10.74 2.32
CA THR A 418 -9.31 10.01 1.42
C THR A 418 -8.24 10.94 0.85
N LEU A 419 -8.63 12.13 0.37
CA LEU A 419 -7.70 13.12 -0.15
C LEU A 419 -6.78 13.66 0.95
N TRP A 420 -7.35 13.99 2.11
CA TRP A 420 -6.58 14.41 3.29
C TRP A 420 -5.50 13.39 3.65
N LYS A 421 -5.87 12.11 3.79
CA LYS A 421 -4.93 11.02 4.09
C LYS A 421 -3.86 10.87 3.01
N SER A 422 -4.22 11.01 1.73
CA SER A 422 -3.29 10.89 0.60
C SER A 422 -2.23 12.00 0.63
N LEU A 423 -2.65 13.25 0.84
CA LEU A 423 -1.75 14.41 0.94
C LEU A 423 -0.82 14.29 2.15
N TYR A 424 -1.34 13.98 3.33
CA TYR A 424 -0.50 13.78 4.52
C TYR A 424 0.42 12.56 4.42
N LYS A 425 -0.02 11.47 3.79
CA LYS A 425 0.85 10.30 3.55
C LYS A 425 2.05 10.69 2.68
N SER A 426 1.82 11.46 1.61
CA SER A 426 2.90 12.00 0.78
C SER A 426 3.86 12.89 1.57
N ILE A 427 3.32 13.78 2.42
CA ILE A 427 4.12 14.65 3.30
C ILE A 427 4.96 13.80 4.27
N THR A 428 4.37 12.80 4.91
CA THR A 428 5.09 11.96 5.88
C THR A 428 6.19 11.12 5.24
N ASN A 429 5.97 10.66 4.00
CA ASN A 429 6.97 9.94 3.22
C ASN A 429 8.12 10.87 2.82
N ALA A 430 7.81 12.09 2.35
CA ALA A 430 8.82 13.09 2.01
C ALA A 430 9.65 13.49 3.23
N ASN A 431 9.00 13.68 4.38
CA ASN A 431 9.67 13.97 5.65
C ASN A 431 10.63 12.85 6.08
N GLY A 432 10.24 11.58 5.88
CA GLY A 432 11.10 10.43 6.15
C GLY A 432 12.39 10.48 5.34
N LEU A 433 12.29 10.65 4.02
CA LEU A 433 13.46 10.77 3.14
C LEU A 433 14.32 12.00 3.51
N LEU A 434 13.69 13.15 3.72
CA LEU A 434 14.40 14.38 4.06
C LEU A 434 15.14 14.28 5.40
N LYS A 435 14.56 13.58 6.39
CA LYS A 435 15.23 13.33 7.67
C LYS A 435 16.54 12.55 7.48
N GLU A 436 16.53 11.50 6.66
CA GLU A 436 17.72 10.70 6.39
C GLU A 436 18.79 11.49 5.63
N ILE A 437 18.38 12.29 4.63
CA ILE A 437 19.28 13.16 3.86
C ILE A 437 19.92 14.22 4.77
N THR A 438 19.13 14.94 5.57
CA THR A 438 19.63 15.98 6.49
C THR A 438 20.51 15.42 7.62
N SER A 439 20.31 14.16 8.00
CA SER A 439 21.16 13.47 8.98
C SER A 439 22.45 12.90 8.38
N ASN A 440 22.68 13.12 7.08
CA ASN A 440 23.80 12.57 6.30
C ASN A 440 23.90 11.04 6.40
N ASN A 441 22.75 10.35 6.48
CA ASN A 441 22.68 8.89 6.52
C ASN A 441 22.71 8.30 5.10
N ILE A 442 23.74 8.64 4.33
CA ILE A 442 23.88 8.30 2.90
C ILE A 442 25.16 7.47 2.68
N GLU A 443 25.11 6.49 1.78
CA GLU A 443 26.28 5.69 1.43
C GLU A 443 27.38 6.55 0.77
N LYS A 444 28.65 6.22 1.01
CA LYS A 444 29.80 7.05 0.56
C LYS A 444 29.95 7.15 -0.96
N ASN A 445 29.39 6.21 -1.72
CA ASN A 445 29.50 6.11 -3.18
C ASN A 445 28.36 6.83 -3.93
N VAL A 446 27.35 7.32 -3.22
CA VAL A 446 26.25 8.08 -3.82
C VAL A 446 26.77 9.45 -4.25
N GLN A 447 26.46 9.85 -5.48
CA GLN A 447 26.84 11.17 -6.00
C GLN A 447 25.99 12.26 -5.35
N GLU A 448 26.60 13.41 -5.06
CA GLU A 448 25.89 14.57 -4.48
C GLU A 448 24.70 15.00 -5.35
N GLU A 449 24.85 14.93 -6.67
CA GLU A 449 23.76 15.20 -7.62
C GLU A 449 22.54 14.28 -7.41
N ASP A 450 22.75 12.99 -7.11
CA ASP A 450 21.65 12.05 -6.86
C ASP A 450 20.91 12.39 -5.56
N VAL A 451 21.64 12.88 -4.55
CA VAL A 451 21.08 13.34 -3.27
C VAL A 451 20.28 14.62 -3.47
N ASP A 452 20.84 15.59 -4.20
CA ASP A 452 20.18 16.85 -4.53
C ASP A 452 18.89 16.62 -5.32
N GLN A 453 18.94 15.77 -6.35
CA GLN A 453 17.78 15.39 -7.14
C GLN A 453 16.70 14.73 -6.26
N ALA A 454 17.07 13.90 -5.30
CA ALA A 454 16.12 13.25 -4.39
C ALA A 454 15.50 14.25 -3.40
N GLU A 455 16.32 15.10 -2.78
CA GLU A 455 15.83 16.15 -1.89
C GLU A 455 14.91 17.13 -2.61
N GLY A 456 15.31 17.59 -3.80
CA GLY A 456 14.53 18.52 -4.61
C GLY A 456 13.15 17.97 -4.98
N GLN A 457 13.08 16.69 -5.39
CA GLN A 457 11.81 16.02 -5.70
C GLN A 457 10.93 15.88 -4.45
N ALA A 458 11.49 15.44 -3.32
CA ALA A 458 10.75 15.28 -2.07
C ALA A 458 10.15 16.60 -1.57
N ARG A 459 10.93 17.68 -1.60
CA ARG A 459 10.47 19.03 -1.22
C ARG A 459 9.43 19.58 -2.19
N PHE A 460 9.63 19.39 -3.50
CA PHE A 460 8.64 19.80 -4.50
C PHE A 460 7.27 19.14 -4.23
N ILE A 461 7.24 17.82 -4.03
CA ILE A 461 5.99 17.10 -3.79
C ILE A 461 5.39 17.45 -2.42
N ARG A 462 6.20 17.66 -1.38
CA ARG A 462 5.72 18.12 -0.08
C ARG A 462 5.08 19.51 -0.18
N ALA A 463 5.72 20.43 -0.89
CA ALA A 463 5.19 21.76 -1.16
C ALA A 463 3.89 21.71 -1.99
N LEU A 464 3.83 20.86 -3.02
CA LEU A 464 2.61 20.62 -3.81
C LEU A 464 1.47 20.12 -2.93
N ALA A 465 1.73 19.14 -2.06
CA ALA A 465 0.73 18.58 -1.16
C ALA A 465 0.19 19.64 -0.17
N TYR A 466 1.08 20.43 0.44
CA TYR A 466 0.67 21.55 1.30
C TYR A 466 -0.09 22.64 0.55
N PHE A 467 0.30 22.95 -0.68
CA PHE A 467 -0.37 23.95 -1.51
C PHE A 467 -1.82 23.55 -1.86
N PHE A 468 -2.08 22.25 -2.01
CA PHE A 468 -3.45 21.76 -2.12
C PHE A 468 -4.20 21.76 -0.78
N LEU A 469 -3.56 21.31 0.31
CA LEU A 469 -4.17 21.31 1.64
C LEU A 469 -4.64 22.71 2.07
N VAL A 470 -3.76 23.71 1.98
CA VAL A 470 -4.04 25.07 2.44
C VAL A 470 -5.15 25.74 1.62
N ARG A 471 -5.27 25.44 0.32
CA ARG A 471 -6.30 26.02 -0.54
C ARG A 471 -7.69 25.39 -0.34
N TRP A 472 -7.76 24.12 0.05
CA TRP A 472 -9.05 23.49 0.37
C TRP A 472 -9.50 23.72 1.81
N PHE A 473 -8.56 23.72 2.75
CA PHE A 473 -8.89 23.63 4.18
C PHE A 473 -8.44 24.86 4.99
N GLY A 474 -7.71 25.79 4.39
CA GLY A 474 -7.12 26.91 5.12
C GLY A 474 -6.04 26.43 6.09
N GLU A 475 -6.26 26.66 7.38
CA GLU A 475 -5.32 26.26 8.42
C GLU A 475 -5.23 24.74 8.56
N VAL A 476 -4.02 24.20 8.42
CA VAL A 476 -3.74 22.77 8.53
C VAL A 476 -2.52 22.52 9.41
N GLN A 477 -2.32 21.28 9.87
CA GLN A 477 -1.16 20.94 10.69
C GLN A 477 0.11 20.94 9.83
N LEU A 478 1.07 21.80 10.18
CA LEU A 478 2.37 21.81 9.52
C LEU A 478 3.26 20.70 10.13
N ILE A 479 3.23 19.52 9.49
CA ILE A 479 4.03 18.35 9.85
C ILE A 479 5.39 18.38 9.15
N THR A 480 6.45 18.50 9.94
CA THR A 480 7.85 18.58 9.50
C THR A 480 8.63 17.32 9.91
N PRO A 481 9.85 17.10 9.37
CA PRO A 481 10.70 15.98 9.78
C PRO A 481 10.92 15.91 11.30
N GLU A 482 10.97 17.06 11.98
CA GLU A 482 11.27 17.19 13.40
C GLU A 482 10.07 16.87 14.30
N ASN A 483 8.84 17.19 13.85
CA ASN A 483 7.64 17.08 14.68
C ASN A 483 6.72 15.90 14.34
N GLN A 484 6.98 15.19 13.23
CA GLN A 484 6.12 14.11 12.74
C GLN A 484 5.87 12.99 13.75
N SER A 485 6.82 12.66 14.62
CA SER A 485 6.63 11.66 15.69
C SER A 485 5.61 12.10 16.75
N LYS A 486 5.30 13.39 16.83
CA LYS A 486 4.37 14.01 17.78
C LYS A 486 3.14 14.61 17.08
N PHE A 487 2.82 14.17 15.87
CA PHE A 487 1.75 14.74 15.02
C PHE A 487 0.42 14.93 15.75
N LYS A 488 0.04 14.02 16.66
CA LYS A 488 -1.21 14.11 17.46
C LYS A 488 -1.32 15.36 18.32
N THR A 489 -0.20 16.02 18.61
CA THR A 489 -0.13 17.24 19.44
C THR A 489 0.15 18.50 18.62
N VAL A 490 0.41 18.35 17.31
CA VAL A 490 0.64 19.49 16.42
C VAL A 490 -0.69 20.18 16.15
N LYS A 491 -0.77 21.46 16.49
CA LYS A 491 -1.94 22.29 16.19
C LYS A 491 -1.92 22.72 14.73
N GLN A 492 -3.09 23.13 14.22
CA GLN A 492 -3.15 23.82 12.93
C GLN A 492 -2.25 25.06 12.96
N SER A 493 -1.58 25.30 11.84
CA SER A 493 -0.70 26.44 11.63
C SER A 493 -1.43 27.51 10.83
N GLU A 494 -1.08 28.76 11.09
CA GLU A 494 -1.57 29.91 10.34
C GLU A 494 -1.31 29.74 8.84
N ILE A 495 -2.25 30.20 8.02
CA ILE A 495 -2.15 30.13 6.55
C ILE A 495 -0.82 30.73 6.06
N SER A 496 -0.41 31.88 6.63
CA SER A 496 0.83 32.55 6.25
C SER A 496 2.09 31.71 6.53
N ASP A 497 2.11 30.91 7.59
CA ASP A 497 3.26 30.06 7.95
C ASP A 497 3.32 28.82 7.06
N ILE A 498 2.18 28.27 6.66
CA ILE A 498 2.11 27.19 5.68
C ILE A 498 2.65 27.67 4.33
N TYR A 499 2.25 28.85 3.86
CA TYR A 499 2.77 29.42 2.61
C TYR A 499 4.26 29.73 2.67
N LYS A 500 4.78 30.28 3.79
CA LYS A 500 6.24 30.44 3.98
C LYS A 500 6.97 29.11 3.86
N TYR A 501 6.42 28.04 4.42
CA TYR A 501 6.99 26.70 4.35
C TYR A 501 7.01 26.15 2.92
N ILE A 502 5.89 26.29 2.19
CA ILE A 502 5.78 25.93 0.76
C ILE A 502 6.83 26.67 -0.07
N VAL A 503 6.92 28.00 0.08
CA VAL A 503 7.89 28.83 -0.64
C VAL A 503 9.32 28.41 -0.35
N ASN A 504 9.65 28.12 0.91
CA ASN A 504 10.98 27.65 1.28
C ASN A 504 11.33 26.31 0.61
N ASP A 505 10.42 25.34 0.66
CA ASP A 505 10.63 24.05 0.02
C ASP A 505 10.82 24.17 -1.50
N LEU A 506 10.02 25.00 -2.16
CA LEU A 506 10.14 25.19 -3.61
C LEU A 506 11.41 25.94 -4.01
N LYS A 507 11.88 26.90 -3.22
CA LYS A 507 13.17 27.58 -3.47
C LYS A 507 14.34 26.61 -3.37
N ILE A 508 14.32 25.71 -2.38
CA ILE A 508 15.34 24.66 -2.24
C ILE A 508 15.22 23.67 -3.41
N ALA A 509 14.02 23.26 -3.77
CA ALA A 509 13.78 22.37 -4.90
C ALA A 509 14.25 22.99 -6.23
N GLU A 510 14.00 24.29 -6.47
CA GLU A 510 14.49 25.02 -7.63
C GLU A 510 16.02 24.97 -7.75
N GLY A 511 16.75 25.05 -6.64
CA GLY A 511 18.20 25.01 -6.63
C GLY A 511 18.81 23.62 -6.83
N LYS A 512 18.07 22.56 -6.45
CA LYS A 512 18.56 21.17 -6.44
C LYS A 512 18.08 20.32 -7.62
N LEU A 513 16.94 20.68 -8.22
CA LEU A 513 16.39 19.95 -9.35
C LEU A 513 17.15 20.29 -10.65
N PRO A 514 17.35 19.31 -11.54
CA PRO A 514 17.97 19.53 -12.84
C PRO A 514 16.98 20.22 -13.78
N THR A 515 17.48 20.70 -14.93
CA THR A 515 16.63 21.33 -15.96
C THR A 515 15.74 20.33 -16.71
N SER A 516 16.08 19.04 -16.68
CA SER A 516 15.29 17.97 -17.29
C SER A 516 15.57 16.61 -16.65
N PHE A 517 14.62 15.68 -16.80
CA PHE A 517 14.80 14.26 -16.50
C PHE A 517 14.57 13.45 -17.79
N GLN A 518 15.20 12.27 -17.89
CA GLN A 518 14.84 11.30 -18.93
C GLN A 518 13.41 10.80 -18.74
N GLU A 519 13.05 10.47 -17.50
CA GLU A 519 11.72 9.99 -17.13
C GLU A 519 10.72 11.17 -17.08
N ARG A 520 9.60 11.02 -17.80
CA ARG A 520 8.47 11.96 -17.68
C ARG A 520 7.78 11.74 -16.33
N GLY A 521 7.18 12.81 -15.81
CA GLY A 521 6.47 12.79 -14.53
C GLY A 521 7.33 13.13 -13.31
N ARG A 522 8.65 13.30 -13.46
CA ARG A 522 9.50 13.87 -12.42
C ARG A 522 9.51 15.40 -12.49
N PRO A 523 9.39 16.10 -11.35
CA PRO A 523 9.45 17.55 -11.32
C PRO A 523 10.88 18.01 -11.54
N ASN A 524 11.09 18.91 -12.51
CA ASN A 524 12.38 19.55 -12.77
C ASN A 524 12.43 20.97 -12.18
N GLN A 525 13.56 21.66 -12.35
CA GLN A 525 13.73 23.04 -11.88
C GLN A 525 12.60 23.97 -12.34
N TYR A 526 12.16 23.83 -13.59
CA TYR A 526 11.09 24.67 -14.13
C TYR A 526 9.71 24.32 -13.57
N ALA A 527 9.47 23.08 -13.16
CA ALA A 527 8.27 22.71 -12.41
C ALA A 527 8.25 23.43 -11.05
N ALA A 528 9.38 23.49 -10.33
CA ALA A 528 9.49 24.26 -9.10
C ALA A 528 9.23 25.76 -9.32
N LYS A 529 9.78 26.34 -10.39
CA LYS A 529 9.52 27.74 -10.76
C LYS A 529 8.06 28.01 -11.12
N ALA A 530 7.44 27.13 -11.91
CA ALA A 530 6.04 27.25 -12.30
C ALA A 530 5.11 27.15 -11.07
N LEU A 531 5.39 26.23 -10.15
CA LEU A 531 4.65 26.12 -8.90
C LEU A 531 4.88 27.32 -7.97
N LEU A 532 6.12 27.83 -7.88
CA LEU A 532 6.42 29.08 -7.16
C LEU A 532 5.65 30.26 -7.71
N ALA A 533 5.59 30.42 -9.03
CA ALA A 533 4.84 31.49 -9.67
C ALA A 533 3.35 31.43 -9.28
N LYS A 534 2.77 30.23 -9.29
CA LYS A 534 1.38 29.98 -8.88
C LYS A 534 1.15 30.25 -7.40
N VAL A 535 2.07 29.79 -6.54
CA VAL A 535 2.03 30.02 -5.09
C VAL A 535 2.08 31.52 -4.79
N TYR A 536 3.01 32.25 -5.40
CA TYR A 536 3.11 33.70 -5.23
C TYR A 536 1.88 34.45 -5.72
N LEU A 537 1.30 34.04 -6.86
CA LEU A 537 0.06 34.63 -7.34
C LEU A 537 -1.07 34.41 -6.32
N THR A 538 -1.23 33.19 -5.78
CA THR A 538 -2.23 32.90 -4.74
C THR A 538 -1.97 33.69 -3.45
N MET A 539 -0.72 33.84 -3.02
CA MET A 539 -0.37 34.65 -1.83
C MET A 539 -0.66 36.14 -2.00
N ALA A 540 -0.66 36.65 -3.24
CA ALA A 540 -1.01 38.02 -3.55
C ALA A 540 -2.51 38.30 -3.45
N GLY A 541 -3.33 37.26 -3.63
CA GLY A 541 -4.78 37.30 -3.47
C GLY A 541 -5.24 36.86 -2.07
N TRP A 542 -6.55 36.67 -1.93
CA TRP A 542 -7.17 36.20 -0.68
C TRP A 542 -6.70 34.78 -0.32
N PRO A 543 -6.49 34.44 0.97
CA PRO A 543 -6.74 35.26 2.17
C PRO A 543 -5.55 36.09 2.66
N LEU A 544 -4.38 35.98 2.03
CA LEU A 544 -3.16 36.65 2.53
C LEU A 544 -3.05 38.11 2.08
N GLU A 545 -3.54 38.41 0.87
CA GLU A 545 -3.58 39.75 0.26
C GLU A 545 -2.20 40.46 0.22
N ASP A 546 -1.11 39.69 0.17
CA ASP A 546 0.24 40.21 0.13
C ASP A 546 0.63 40.55 -1.32
N THR A 547 0.13 41.70 -1.79
CA THR A 547 0.31 42.21 -3.15
C THR A 547 1.77 42.35 -3.60
N SER A 548 2.74 42.32 -2.68
CA SER A 548 4.17 42.30 -3.03
C SER A 548 4.55 41.03 -3.81
N ASN A 549 3.78 39.94 -3.65
CA ASN A 549 4.01 38.68 -4.35
C ASN A 549 3.65 38.72 -5.84
N TYR A 550 2.89 39.70 -6.34
CA TYR A 550 2.63 39.82 -7.78
C TYR A 550 3.94 39.98 -8.59
N ALA A 551 4.89 40.77 -8.11
CA ALA A 551 6.19 40.90 -8.76
C ALA A 551 6.95 39.55 -8.80
N LEU A 552 6.92 38.82 -7.69
CA LEU A 552 7.59 37.51 -7.57
C LEU A 552 6.93 36.45 -8.46
N ALA A 553 5.60 36.44 -8.53
CA ALA A 553 4.82 35.55 -9.40
C ALA A 553 5.15 35.80 -10.88
N ARG A 554 5.15 37.07 -11.28
CA ARG A 554 5.53 37.50 -12.62
C ARG A 554 6.95 37.04 -12.96
N ASP A 555 7.92 37.34 -12.09
CA ASP A 555 9.32 37.07 -12.36
C ASP A 555 9.57 35.56 -12.49
N LYS A 556 8.97 34.75 -11.62
CA LYS A 556 9.09 33.27 -11.72
C LYS A 556 8.40 32.70 -12.95
N ALA A 557 7.22 33.20 -13.32
CA ALA A 557 6.57 32.80 -14.56
C ALA A 557 7.42 33.20 -15.79
N LYS A 558 8.02 34.39 -15.76
CA LYS A 558 8.90 34.88 -16.80
C LYS A 558 10.17 34.03 -16.95
N GLU A 559 10.78 33.58 -15.86
CA GLU A 559 11.93 32.65 -15.92
C GLU A 559 11.58 31.34 -16.65
N VAL A 560 10.37 30.82 -16.46
CA VAL A 560 9.89 29.62 -17.20
C VAL A 560 9.64 29.96 -18.67
N MET A 561 9.04 31.12 -18.96
CA MET A 561 8.80 31.58 -20.33
C MET A 561 10.10 31.79 -21.12
N ASP A 562 11.10 32.42 -20.51
CA ASP A 562 12.37 32.77 -21.13
C ASP A 562 13.29 31.56 -21.30
N SER A 563 13.01 30.44 -20.61
CA SER A 563 13.78 29.19 -20.74
C SER A 563 13.75 28.58 -22.13
N GLY A 564 12.68 28.81 -22.90
CA GLY A 564 12.45 28.18 -24.20
C GLY A 564 12.21 26.66 -24.17
N VAL A 565 12.16 26.04 -22.98
CA VAL A 565 12.00 24.59 -22.80
C VAL A 565 10.57 24.14 -23.13
N TYR A 566 9.59 24.96 -22.77
CA TYR A 566 8.17 24.67 -22.94
C TYR A 566 7.55 25.57 -24.02
N LYS A 567 6.54 25.02 -24.71
CA LYS A 567 5.76 25.74 -25.73
C LYS A 567 4.34 25.22 -25.74
N LEU A 568 3.42 26.04 -26.23
CA LEU A 568 2.04 25.60 -26.47
C LEU A 568 2.03 24.57 -27.60
N GLU A 569 1.19 23.55 -27.46
CA GLU A 569 0.87 22.66 -28.59
C GLU A 569 0.12 23.43 -29.67
N ALA A 570 0.32 23.03 -30.92
CA ALA A 570 -0.24 23.75 -32.07
C ALA A 570 -1.77 23.69 -32.09
N ASN A 571 -2.34 22.52 -31.78
CA ASN A 571 -3.77 22.32 -31.59
C ASN A 571 -4.04 21.99 -30.13
N PHE A 572 -5.09 22.58 -29.57
CA PHE A 572 -5.47 22.35 -28.18
C PHE A 572 -5.93 20.91 -27.92
N GLU A 573 -6.61 20.27 -28.89
CA GLU A 573 -7.06 18.87 -28.80
C GLU A 573 -5.91 17.89 -28.63
N ASP A 574 -4.77 18.14 -29.29
CA ASP A 574 -3.61 17.24 -29.29
C ASP A 574 -3.04 17.03 -27.87
N LEU A 575 -3.25 18.00 -26.96
CA LEU A 575 -2.83 17.90 -25.55
C LEU A 575 -3.43 16.67 -24.84
N TRP A 576 -4.65 16.31 -25.22
CA TRP A 576 -5.45 15.31 -24.54
C TRP A 576 -5.38 13.93 -25.23
N SER A 577 -4.63 13.82 -26.33
CA SER A 577 -4.43 12.56 -27.01
C SER A 577 -3.35 11.71 -26.33
N HIS A 578 -3.62 10.42 -26.19
CA HIS A 578 -2.66 9.45 -25.64
C HIS A 578 -1.35 9.46 -26.43
N SER A 579 -1.45 9.53 -27.75
CA SER A 579 -0.30 9.53 -28.67
C SER A 579 0.70 10.67 -28.43
N LYS A 580 0.26 11.79 -27.83
CA LYS A 580 1.09 12.97 -27.56
C LYS A 580 1.47 13.13 -26.09
N ARG A 581 0.94 12.29 -25.18
CA ARG A 581 1.12 12.46 -23.73
C ARG A 581 2.58 12.55 -23.29
N LEU A 582 3.49 11.82 -23.93
CA LEU A 582 4.93 11.83 -23.60
C LEU A 582 5.76 12.81 -24.45
N THR A 583 5.26 13.22 -25.61
CA THR A 583 6.01 14.04 -26.59
C THR A 583 5.68 15.52 -26.53
N ASN A 584 4.50 15.88 -26.01
CA ASN A 584 4.11 17.28 -25.94
C ASN A 584 5.10 18.10 -25.10
N LYS A 585 5.19 19.39 -25.44
CA LYS A 585 6.09 20.35 -24.80
C LYS A 585 5.35 21.34 -23.90
N GLU A 586 4.06 21.16 -23.71
CA GLU A 586 3.24 22.05 -22.90
C GLU A 586 3.19 21.61 -21.43
N PHE A 587 3.22 20.30 -21.15
CA PHE A 587 3.21 19.79 -19.78
C PHE A 587 4.53 20.05 -19.06
N ILE A 588 4.43 20.74 -17.93
CA ILE A 588 5.55 21.05 -17.03
C ILE A 588 5.61 19.98 -15.93
N PHE A 589 4.48 19.67 -15.31
CA PHE A 589 4.35 18.58 -14.34
C PHE A 589 2.98 17.91 -14.46
N ALA A 590 3.01 16.58 -14.59
CA ALA A 590 1.84 15.74 -14.74
C ALA A 590 2.13 14.33 -14.20
N PHE A 591 1.11 13.66 -13.71
CA PHE A 591 1.14 12.24 -13.41
C PHE A 591 0.71 11.42 -14.63
N TYR A 592 1.36 10.28 -14.84
CA TYR A 592 1.13 9.42 -15.99
C TYR A 592 0.71 8.04 -15.52
N GLY A 593 -0.48 7.60 -15.95
CA GLY A 593 -0.95 6.24 -15.73
C GLY A 593 -0.17 5.23 -16.56
N SER A 594 -0.04 4.03 -16.02
CA SER A 594 0.47 2.85 -16.73
C SER A 594 -0.39 1.64 -16.42
N VAL A 595 -0.61 0.79 -17.44
CA VAL A 595 -1.27 -0.51 -17.30
C VAL A 595 -0.26 -1.66 -17.28
N ASP A 596 1.04 -1.36 -17.34
CA ASP A 596 2.11 -2.35 -17.23
C ASP A 596 2.24 -2.86 -15.79
N SER A 597 2.58 -4.14 -15.63
CA SER A 597 2.72 -4.81 -14.32
C SER A 597 3.79 -4.22 -13.38
N GLN A 598 4.54 -3.21 -13.83
CA GLN A 598 5.61 -2.54 -13.07
C GLN A 598 5.46 -1.01 -13.01
N GLY A 599 4.44 -0.43 -13.66
CA GLY A 599 4.22 1.02 -13.68
C GLY A 599 3.21 1.44 -12.62
N ILE A 600 3.41 2.65 -12.08
CA ILE A 600 2.46 3.33 -11.17
C ILE A 600 1.03 3.15 -11.71
N ALA A 601 0.13 2.66 -10.85
CA ALA A 601 -1.22 2.21 -11.18
C ALA A 601 -1.94 3.11 -12.21
N GLY A 602 -2.67 2.50 -13.14
CA GLY A 602 -3.28 3.24 -14.24
C GLY A 602 -4.34 4.23 -13.78
N SER A 603 -4.57 5.25 -14.61
CA SER A 603 -5.48 6.36 -14.37
C SER A 603 -6.95 5.94 -14.49
N HIS A 604 -7.76 6.40 -13.55
CA HIS A 604 -9.22 6.21 -13.56
C HIS A 604 -9.99 7.43 -14.11
N LEU A 605 -9.30 8.49 -14.56
CA LEU A 605 -9.97 9.71 -15.05
C LEU A 605 -10.77 9.49 -16.35
N HIS A 606 -10.35 8.57 -17.21
CA HIS A 606 -11.04 8.29 -18.47
C HIS A 606 -12.44 7.74 -18.24
N ILE A 607 -12.58 6.74 -17.38
CA ILE A 607 -13.88 6.15 -17.05
C ILE A 607 -14.73 7.10 -16.19
N ALA A 608 -14.11 7.87 -15.31
CA ALA A 608 -14.81 8.88 -14.51
C ALA A 608 -15.39 10.03 -15.35
N SER A 609 -14.68 10.44 -16.41
CA SER A 609 -15.11 11.53 -17.30
C SER A 609 -16.02 11.10 -18.43
N ALA A 610 -16.00 9.81 -18.80
CA ALA A 610 -16.87 9.25 -19.82
C ALA A 610 -18.34 9.25 -19.38
N SER A 611 -19.24 9.46 -20.33
CA SER A 611 -20.68 9.34 -20.11
C SER A 611 -21.08 7.89 -19.78
N PRO A 612 -22.13 7.67 -18.98
CA PRO A 612 -22.77 6.36 -18.82
C PRO A 612 -23.26 5.70 -20.12
N SER A 613 -23.55 6.46 -21.19
CA SER A 613 -23.89 5.89 -22.50
C SER A 613 -22.67 5.35 -23.26
N SER A 614 -21.47 5.75 -22.84
CA SER A 614 -20.17 5.31 -23.36
C SER A 614 -19.43 4.43 -22.34
N ASP A 615 -20.17 3.67 -21.52
CA ASP A 615 -19.67 2.78 -20.45
C ASP A 615 -18.81 3.48 -19.37
N GLY A 616 -18.94 4.80 -19.24
CA GLY A 616 -18.31 5.61 -18.19
C GLY A 616 -19.14 5.72 -16.91
N TRP A 617 -18.55 6.24 -15.84
CA TRP A 617 -19.28 6.53 -14.59
C TRP A 617 -20.01 7.86 -14.64
N GLY A 618 -19.53 8.80 -15.45
CA GLY A 618 -20.07 10.15 -15.53
C GLY A 618 -20.01 10.89 -14.20
N ASP A 619 -18.92 10.71 -13.46
CA ASP A 619 -18.72 11.23 -12.09
C ASP A 619 -18.80 12.76 -12.03
N PHE A 620 -18.33 13.41 -13.10
CA PHE A 620 -18.39 14.86 -13.24
C PHE A 620 -18.59 15.28 -14.70
N PHE A 621 -19.25 16.43 -14.87
CA PHE A 621 -19.56 17.06 -16.14
C PHE A 621 -19.67 18.57 -15.92
N SER A 622 -20.04 19.34 -16.94
CA SER A 622 -20.08 20.80 -16.86
C SER A 622 -21.49 21.39 -16.75
N GLU A 623 -21.58 22.58 -16.17
CA GLU A 623 -22.82 23.34 -16.22
C GLU A 623 -23.07 23.94 -17.61
N ARG A 624 -24.34 24.02 -18.01
CA ARG A 624 -24.73 24.65 -19.28
C ARG A 624 -24.20 26.08 -19.43
N ARG A 625 -24.28 26.89 -18.36
CA ARG A 625 -23.78 28.28 -18.37
C ARG A 625 -22.29 28.38 -18.68
N PHE A 626 -21.50 27.39 -18.26
CA PHE A 626 -20.08 27.35 -18.58
C PHE A 626 -19.86 27.06 -20.06
N VAL A 627 -20.56 26.06 -20.60
CA VAL A 627 -20.50 25.66 -22.01
C VAL A 627 -20.97 26.77 -22.95
N GLU A 628 -21.97 27.55 -22.53
CA GLU A 628 -22.49 28.71 -23.25
C GLU A 628 -21.57 29.95 -23.14
N SER A 629 -20.66 29.98 -22.17
CA SER A 629 -19.74 31.11 -21.99
C SER A 629 -18.58 31.14 -22.98
N PHE A 630 -18.31 30.04 -23.70
CA PHE A 630 -17.25 30.00 -24.71
C PHE A 630 -17.55 30.98 -25.86
N PRO A 631 -16.56 31.77 -26.32
CA PRO A 631 -16.74 32.64 -27.47
C PRO A 631 -17.10 31.85 -28.75
N PRO A 632 -17.86 32.44 -29.68
CA PRO A 632 -18.12 31.83 -30.98
C PRO A 632 -16.82 31.51 -31.72
N GLY A 633 -16.69 30.27 -32.21
CA GLY A 633 -15.50 29.81 -32.95
C GLY A 633 -14.32 29.36 -32.09
N ASP A 634 -14.44 29.36 -30.76
CA ASP A 634 -13.39 28.87 -29.86
C ASP A 634 -13.17 27.37 -30.05
N ALA A 635 -11.96 27.00 -30.50
CA ALA A 635 -11.58 25.61 -30.79
C ALA A 635 -11.54 24.73 -29.53
N ARG A 636 -11.46 25.31 -28.33
CA ARG A 636 -11.38 24.57 -27.07
C ARG A 636 -12.71 23.96 -26.66
N LYS A 637 -13.84 24.55 -27.07
CA LYS A 637 -15.18 24.08 -26.69
C LYS A 637 -15.39 22.62 -27.11
N SER A 638 -15.20 22.32 -28.40
CA SER A 638 -15.37 20.96 -28.95
C SER A 638 -14.24 19.99 -28.55
N ALA A 639 -13.08 20.52 -28.16
CA ALA A 639 -11.96 19.73 -27.66
C ALA A 639 -12.09 19.39 -26.17
N SER A 640 -12.84 20.18 -25.40
CA SER A 640 -13.01 20.00 -23.95
C SER A 640 -14.33 19.34 -23.57
N ILE A 641 -15.38 19.46 -24.39
CA ILE A 641 -16.74 19.06 -24.00
C ILE A 641 -17.39 18.18 -25.08
N THR A 642 -18.14 17.17 -24.64
CA THR A 642 -19.07 16.34 -25.44
C THR A 642 -20.49 16.42 -24.85
N ASP A 643 -21.52 16.26 -25.68
CA ASP A 643 -22.95 16.24 -25.29
C ASP A 643 -23.62 14.96 -25.80
N GLU A 644 -23.02 13.82 -25.46
CA GLU A 644 -23.48 12.49 -25.90
C GLU A 644 -24.88 12.12 -25.37
N ASP A 645 -25.27 12.64 -24.21
CA ASP A 645 -26.53 12.30 -23.53
C ASP A 645 -27.65 13.33 -23.71
N GLY A 646 -27.49 14.29 -24.62
CA GLY A 646 -28.54 15.27 -24.94
C GLY A 646 -28.96 16.13 -23.75
N GLY A 647 -27.99 16.70 -23.03
CA GLY A 647 -28.25 17.62 -21.92
C GLY A 647 -27.20 17.62 -20.80
N LYS A 648 -26.19 16.75 -20.85
CA LYS A 648 -25.06 16.71 -19.91
C LYS A 648 -23.73 16.83 -20.65
N PHE A 649 -22.89 17.75 -20.20
CA PHE A 649 -21.70 18.18 -20.91
C PHE A 649 -20.43 17.56 -20.32
N TYR A 650 -20.08 16.35 -20.73
CA TYR A 650 -18.92 15.61 -20.20
C TYR A 650 -17.60 16.13 -20.74
N THR A 651 -16.52 15.99 -19.96
CA THR A 651 -15.19 16.45 -20.40
C THR A 651 -14.52 15.45 -21.32
N LYS A 652 -13.91 15.95 -22.40
CA LYS A 652 -13.13 15.15 -23.35
C LYS A 652 -11.65 15.07 -22.99
N LYS A 653 -11.18 15.89 -22.04
CA LYS A 653 -9.75 16.06 -21.74
C LYS A 653 -9.06 14.79 -21.23
N TYR A 654 -9.81 13.84 -20.68
CA TYR A 654 -9.27 12.64 -20.05
C TYR A 654 -9.75 11.34 -20.71
N LEU A 655 -10.56 11.41 -21.78
CA LEU A 655 -11.22 10.23 -22.36
C LEU A 655 -10.24 9.29 -23.07
N ASP A 656 -9.21 9.82 -23.73
CA ASP A 656 -8.22 9.02 -24.44
C ASP A 656 -7.16 8.46 -23.46
N ALA A 657 -7.46 7.29 -22.90
CA ALA A 657 -6.57 6.56 -22.00
C ALA A 657 -5.55 5.66 -22.71
N GLY A 658 -5.58 5.54 -24.05
CA GLY A 658 -4.81 4.52 -24.76
C GLY A 658 -5.16 3.11 -24.31
N ASN A 659 -4.16 2.33 -23.89
CA ASN A 659 -4.40 0.97 -23.39
C ASN A 659 -5.10 0.99 -22.04
N THR A 660 -6.04 0.06 -21.86
CA THR A 660 -6.76 -0.12 -20.60
C THR A 660 -6.73 -1.57 -20.13
N VAL A 661 -6.68 -1.77 -18.82
CA VAL A 661 -6.78 -3.09 -18.17
C VAL A 661 -7.75 -2.96 -16.99
N GLY A 662 -8.97 -3.47 -17.18
CA GLY A 662 -10.09 -3.17 -16.28
C GLY A 662 -10.39 -1.67 -16.29
N ASN A 663 -10.45 -1.05 -15.11
CA ASN A 663 -10.70 0.40 -14.96
C ASN A 663 -9.42 1.24 -15.01
N ASN A 664 -8.25 0.61 -15.21
CA ASN A 664 -6.97 1.30 -15.25
C ASN A 664 -6.65 1.70 -16.69
N GLY A 665 -6.26 2.96 -16.92
CA GLY A 665 -5.83 3.45 -18.23
C GLY A 665 -4.45 4.12 -18.22
N GLU A 666 -3.84 4.31 -19.39
CA GLU A 666 -2.57 5.04 -19.54
C GLU A 666 -2.74 6.57 -19.63
N GLY A 667 -3.86 7.09 -19.10
CA GLY A 667 -4.20 8.51 -19.10
C GLY A 667 -3.20 9.40 -18.35
N VAL A 668 -3.44 10.71 -18.37
CA VAL A 668 -2.57 11.73 -17.77
C VAL A 668 -3.37 12.66 -16.88
N THR A 669 -2.82 13.00 -15.71
CA THR A 669 -3.36 14.05 -14.84
C THR A 669 -2.37 15.21 -14.78
N VAL A 670 -2.70 16.30 -15.48
CA VAL A 670 -1.84 17.48 -15.60
C VAL A 670 -2.08 18.41 -14.41
N LEU A 671 -1.00 18.87 -13.77
CA LEU A 671 -1.07 19.81 -12.64
C LEU A 671 -0.46 21.18 -12.98
N LEU A 672 0.57 21.21 -13.82
CA LEU A 672 1.23 22.44 -14.27
C LEU A 672 1.55 22.33 -15.76
N ARG A 673 1.18 23.36 -16.53
CA ARG A 673 1.47 23.43 -17.97
C ARG A 673 1.71 24.86 -18.43
N TYR A 674 2.30 25.00 -19.61
CA TYR A 674 2.82 26.28 -20.10
C TYR A 674 1.75 27.36 -20.29
N ALA A 675 0.52 27.02 -20.68
CA ALA A 675 -0.54 28.03 -20.77
C ALA A 675 -0.90 28.64 -19.42
N ASP A 676 -0.89 27.86 -18.33
CA ASP A 676 -1.10 28.38 -16.97
C ASP A 676 0.00 29.40 -16.62
N VAL A 677 1.25 29.10 -16.93
CA VAL A 677 2.38 30.02 -16.73
C VAL A 677 2.22 31.33 -17.52
N LEU A 678 1.78 31.27 -18.78
CA LEU A 678 1.53 32.47 -19.58
C LEU A 678 0.43 33.35 -18.98
N LEU A 679 -0.62 32.73 -18.46
CA LEU A 679 -1.76 33.44 -17.85
C LEU A 679 -1.39 33.99 -16.46
N ILE A 680 -0.66 33.23 -15.64
CA ILE A 680 -0.07 33.70 -14.37
C ILE A 680 0.82 34.91 -14.61
N TYR A 681 1.69 34.88 -15.63
CA TYR A 681 2.54 36.02 -15.97
C TYR A 681 1.72 37.26 -16.32
N ALA A 682 0.69 37.11 -17.16
CA ALA A 682 -0.14 38.21 -17.59
C ALA A 682 -0.94 38.83 -16.43
N GLU A 683 -1.50 37.99 -15.56
CA GLU A 683 -2.23 38.39 -14.35
C GLU A 683 -1.33 39.13 -13.37
N ALA A 684 -0.19 38.53 -13.04
CA ALA A 684 0.77 39.09 -12.10
C ALA A 684 1.37 40.41 -12.59
N GLU A 685 1.72 40.51 -13.88
CA GLU A 685 2.20 41.76 -14.49
C GLU A 685 1.12 42.84 -14.48
N ASN A 686 -0.13 42.47 -14.83
CA ASN A 686 -1.25 43.39 -14.82
C ASN A 686 -1.52 43.95 -13.42
N ALA A 687 -1.53 43.10 -12.40
CA ALA A 687 -1.73 43.50 -11.01
C ALA A 687 -0.57 44.36 -10.48
N HIS A 688 0.68 44.03 -10.86
CA HIS A 688 1.86 44.73 -10.38
C HIS A 688 2.07 46.11 -11.04
N SER A 689 1.89 46.22 -12.35
CA SER A 689 2.27 47.42 -13.11
C SER A 689 1.32 47.79 -14.26
N GLY A 690 0.18 47.11 -14.37
CA GLY A 690 -0.78 47.29 -15.45
C GLY A 690 -0.47 46.46 -16.71
N PRO A 691 -1.35 46.50 -17.73
CA PRO A 691 -1.22 45.68 -18.93
C PRO A 691 0.02 46.06 -19.75
N SER A 692 1.06 45.22 -19.74
CA SER A 692 2.26 45.43 -20.55
C SER A 692 2.18 44.75 -21.92
N PRO A 693 2.94 45.19 -22.95
CA PRO A 693 2.98 44.51 -24.24
C PRO A 693 3.33 43.02 -24.14
N SER A 694 4.17 42.64 -23.18
CA SER A 694 4.52 41.25 -22.89
C SER A 694 3.35 40.48 -22.30
N ALA A 695 2.56 41.08 -21.40
CA ALA A 695 1.34 40.48 -20.87
C ALA A 695 0.30 40.23 -21.97
N TYR A 696 0.06 41.23 -22.84
CA TYR A 696 -0.79 41.05 -24.02
C TYR A 696 -0.28 39.92 -24.92
N ALA A 697 1.03 39.85 -25.18
CA ALA A 697 1.62 38.79 -25.99
C ALA A 697 1.42 37.40 -25.37
N ALA A 698 1.51 37.27 -24.04
CA ALA A 698 1.29 36.01 -23.34
C ALA A 698 -0.16 35.52 -23.47
N VAL A 699 -1.15 36.38 -23.20
CA VAL A 699 -2.57 36.04 -23.35
C VAL A 699 -2.93 35.78 -24.82
N ASN A 700 -2.44 36.61 -25.74
CA ASN A 700 -2.73 36.45 -27.17
C ASN A 700 -2.13 35.17 -27.77
N LYS A 701 -1.06 34.60 -27.22
CA LYS A 701 -0.58 33.26 -27.61
C LYS A 701 -1.64 32.18 -27.33
N VAL A 702 -2.26 32.22 -26.16
CA VAL A 702 -3.32 31.29 -25.74
C VAL A 702 -4.55 31.47 -26.65
N ARG A 703 -4.96 32.72 -26.88
CA ARG A 703 -6.11 33.09 -27.74
C ARG A 703 -5.93 32.67 -29.20
N LYS A 704 -4.75 32.90 -29.78
CA LYS A 704 -4.46 32.51 -31.18
C LYS A 704 -4.60 31.01 -31.39
N ARG A 705 -4.07 30.19 -30.47
CA ARG A 705 -4.25 28.73 -30.52
C ARG A 705 -5.74 28.34 -30.44
N ALA A 706 -6.52 29.06 -29.62
CA ALA A 706 -7.97 28.87 -29.53
C ALA A 706 -8.76 29.39 -30.74
N LYS A 707 -8.09 29.94 -31.76
CA LYS A 707 -8.68 30.59 -32.95
C LYS A 707 -9.49 31.85 -32.63
N LEU A 708 -9.16 32.53 -31.54
CA LEU A 708 -9.75 33.80 -31.14
C LEU A 708 -8.88 34.98 -31.59
N ALA A 709 -9.53 36.14 -31.77
CA ALA A 709 -8.84 37.39 -32.07
C ALA A 709 -8.03 37.88 -30.85
N ASP A 710 -6.92 38.58 -31.14
CA ASP A 710 -6.10 39.25 -30.14
C ASP A 710 -6.92 40.24 -29.32
N LEU A 711 -6.59 40.36 -28.03
CA LEU A 711 -7.16 41.40 -27.17
C LEU A 711 -6.75 42.78 -27.68
N SER A 712 -7.66 43.75 -27.54
CA SER A 712 -7.37 45.16 -27.81
C SER A 712 -6.24 45.65 -26.90
N ASN A 713 -5.20 46.27 -27.47
CA ASN A 713 -4.02 46.74 -26.74
C ASN A 713 -4.28 48.00 -25.87
N LYS A 714 -5.53 48.31 -25.55
CA LYS A 714 -5.97 49.51 -24.82
C LYS A 714 -6.97 49.20 -23.71
N LEU A 715 -7.02 47.96 -23.24
CA LEU A 715 -7.89 47.61 -22.10
C LEU A 715 -7.39 48.31 -20.84
N SER A 716 -8.34 48.71 -19.97
CA SER A 716 -8.02 49.13 -18.61
C SER A 716 -7.42 47.95 -17.83
N GLN A 717 -6.78 48.22 -16.69
CA GLN A 717 -6.25 47.17 -15.83
C GLN A 717 -7.35 46.18 -15.40
N GLU A 718 -8.55 46.68 -15.08
CA GLU A 718 -9.72 45.88 -14.70
C GLU A 718 -10.28 45.06 -15.87
N ASP A 719 -10.41 45.66 -17.06
CA ASP A 719 -10.92 44.94 -18.23
C ASP A 719 -9.92 43.88 -18.74
N PHE A 720 -8.63 44.16 -18.61
CA PHE A 720 -7.58 43.19 -18.93
C PHE A 720 -7.56 42.03 -17.93
N ASP A 721 -7.76 42.31 -16.64
CA ASP A 721 -7.89 41.30 -15.59
C ASP A 721 -9.08 40.36 -15.86
N LYS A 722 -10.26 40.92 -16.13
CA LYS A 722 -11.45 40.15 -16.55
C LYS A 722 -11.19 39.32 -17.80
N ALA A 723 -10.43 39.85 -18.76
CA ALA A 723 -10.06 39.11 -19.96
C ALA A 723 -9.14 37.92 -19.64
N ILE A 724 -8.18 38.08 -18.73
CA ILE A 724 -7.31 36.99 -18.27
C ILE A 724 -8.11 35.94 -17.52
N LEU A 725 -8.98 36.32 -16.58
CA LEU A 725 -9.82 35.39 -15.83
C LEU A 725 -10.75 34.58 -16.75
N ASN A 726 -11.31 35.21 -17.78
CA ASN A 726 -12.09 34.51 -18.81
C ASN A 726 -11.21 33.53 -19.61
N GLU A 727 -9.99 33.93 -19.97
CA GLU A 727 -9.07 33.07 -20.69
C GLU A 727 -8.66 31.86 -19.83
N ARG A 728 -8.35 32.06 -18.54
CA ARG A 728 -8.08 30.98 -17.56
C ARG A 728 -9.28 30.03 -17.45
N LYS A 729 -10.49 30.58 -17.33
CA LYS A 729 -11.75 29.83 -17.24
C LYS A 729 -11.93 28.86 -18.42
N TRP A 730 -11.68 29.28 -19.66
CA TRP A 730 -11.85 28.40 -20.83
C TRP A 730 -10.65 27.49 -21.07
N GLU A 731 -9.44 28.01 -20.87
CA GLU A 731 -8.21 27.29 -21.14
C GLU A 731 -8.02 26.13 -20.15
N LEU A 732 -8.16 26.41 -18.85
CA LEU A 732 -7.80 25.53 -17.74
C LEU A 732 -9.00 24.75 -17.16
N ALA A 733 -10.12 24.73 -17.88
CA ALA A 733 -11.35 24.05 -17.48
C ALA A 733 -11.12 22.57 -17.13
N PHE A 734 -11.75 22.06 -16.08
CA PHE A 734 -11.63 20.68 -15.59
C PHE A 734 -10.24 20.28 -15.07
N GLU A 735 -9.28 21.20 -14.98
CA GLU A 735 -7.90 20.92 -14.54
C GLU A 735 -7.64 21.38 -13.09
N MET A 736 -8.69 21.47 -12.25
CA MET A 736 -8.62 21.93 -10.85
C MET A 736 -8.05 23.35 -10.69
N ASN A 737 -8.36 24.26 -11.61
CA ASN A 737 -7.94 25.67 -11.54
C ASN A 737 -9.09 26.59 -11.19
N ARG A 738 -10.23 26.42 -11.88
CA ARG A 738 -11.34 27.37 -11.83
C ARG A 738 -11.86 27.65 -10.42
N TRP A 739 -12.01 26.62 -9.59
CA TRP A 739 -12.43 26.80 -8.20
C TRP A 739 -11.46 27.63 -7.35
N PHE A 740 -10.15 27.53 -7.61
CA PHE A 740 -9.15 28.29 -6.86
C PHE A 740 -8.88 29.68 -7.44
N ASP A 741 -9.32 29.93 -8.68
CA ASP A 741 -9.31 31.27 -9.29
C ASP A 741 -10.50 32.12 -8.82
N LEU A 742 -11.57 31.46 -8.33
CA LEU A 742 -12.76 32.08 -7.72
C LEU A 742 -12.50 32.34 -6.24
#